data_AF-A0A839S9R8-F1
#
_entry.id   AF-A0A839S9R8-F1
#
_cell.length_a   1.000
_cell.length_b   1.000
_cell.length_c   1.000
_cell.angle_alpha   90.00
_cell.angle_beta   90.00
_cell.angle_gamma   90.00
#
_symmetry.space_group_name_H-M   'P 1'
#
loop_
_entity.id
_entity.type
_entity.pdbx_description
1 polymer ?
#
loop_
_entity_poly.entity_id
_entity_poly.type
_entity_poly.pdbx_seq_one_letter_code
_entity_poly.pdbx_strand_id
1 'polypeptide(L)'
;MKPLLILSFFIITWNCSFSQNNDRDSISRAVVKRIVKEEGIKLSPEFKGSALDHIRIGLISGDKTALLKIAPYLDSTEKLTEYLGYHILETEERQIAQRLIIENCIFLNTEIVISNKITGKSFSSFYEKNKKRINFSSDAGAFLITPLKNRNVSYEIQELSVTEKTKLKESASALLNLPWVKKNNIDQLISSKNSYALFKIAAELFKDRNRFDNYQSDAKNYIDLLDLLTGTETGVDNEYQKITFHIDKDYDPVSKLNLLIYFAKNYPFYKWNEKAGRFYASNIKVEPIEKERVCFQLLSSKVDSVALNAFLKLTTGDVERVQKLADEFDKADMDHNWVLPIFPFRFLKQMVTLTAYCKNNNIDFEGGPEVLDNCNRLNSKVSFPQRYQLENKLINTLSLNNITAYEYWFLVYEQSDDLSYSAGRILDAFYSKNWSKIVNDKKQLDLYLKKSILFERLGIIGICNNYLNKFINADSATLNMLKLNVSSDQDINFQVTKAIKIGERIQPFKVASKKYNGGNYDTVVNDFEKKLPQLMHLKIDSWDRDEKVSTLLSKINYNQVGVALKLIENYSFKRNDDKYTFMDRDFGFFNCDFSDPVIRKDFLDYYGTHNECEMYAYYLEKAGIMYKNENQSINYDKIYEMLKFDAANAFVGGGGATRDNEVYLLIKLLELNFKTTLGFPCKLCNSANMNGCNSLERAKEWRNYLMENRLLKLSHNEPESFNCPEN
;
A
#
# COMPACT_ATOMS: atom_id res chain seq x y z
N MET A 1 27.44 -13.20 18.95
CA MET A 1 27.03 -12.73 20.29
C MET A 1 25.82 -11.82 20.13
N LYS A 2 24.90 -11.90 21.09
CA LYS A 2 23.44 -11.69 21.01
C LYS A 2 22.94 -10.38 20.35
N PRO A 3 21.83 -10.44 19.59
CA PRO A 3 21.09 -9.29 19.08
C PRO A 3 20.12 -8.77 20.16
N LEU A 4 19.82 -7.46 20.14
CA LEU A 4 18.71 -6.89 20.91
C LEU A 4 17.54 -6.65 19.96
N LEU A 5 16.40 -7.16 20.41
CA LEU A 5 15.12 -7.34 19.75
C LEU A 5 14.13 -6.44 20.52
N ILE A 6 13.01 -6.09 19.86
CA ILE A 6 11.74 -5.60 20.42
C ILE A 6 11.62 -4.06 20.50
N LEU A 7 10.80 -3.47 19.61
CA LEU A 7 9.39 -3.22 19.94
C LEU A 7 8.53 -3.08 18.67
N SER A 8 7.67 -4.07 18.49
CA SER A 8 6.50 -4.07 17.60
C SER A 8 5.25 -4.11 18.48
N PHE A 9 4.17 -3.50 17.99
CA PHE A 9 2.77 -3.54 18.45
C PHE A 9 2.33 -2.66 19.63
N PHE A 10 1.49 -1.67 19.33
CA PHE A 10 0.11 -1.63 19.84
C PHE A 10 -0.86 -1.15 18.75
N ILE A 11 -1.84 -2.00 18.48
CA ILE A 11 -3.09 -1.70 17.75
C ILE A 11 -4.00 -1.00 18.75
N ILE A 12 -4.49 0.19 18.43
CA ILE A 12 -5.77 0.71 18.95
C ILE A 12 -6.56 1.26 17.77
N THR A 13 -7.71 0.64 17.56
CA THR A 13 -8.80 1.06 16.70
C THR A 13 -9.43 2.34 17.24
N TRP A 14 -9.69 3.34 16.38
CA TRP A 14 -10.97 4.05 16.38
C TRP A 14 -11.18 4.94 15.15
N ASN A 15 -12.48 5.08 14.86
CA ASN A 15 -13.11 5.50 13.62
C ASN A 15 -12.94 6.99 13.26
N CYS A 16 -13.14 7.22 11.96
CA CYS A 16 -13.32 8.51 11.29
C CYS A 16 -14.27 9.48 12.02
N SER A 17 -13.99 10.78 11.90
CA SER A 17 -15.02 11.80 11.64
C SER A 17 -14.41 13.07 11.04
N PHE A 18 -15.08 13.55 10.00
CA PHE A 18 -14.97 14.84 9.34
C PHE A 18 -14.86 16.03 10.31
N SER A 19 -14.07 17.04 9.92
CA SER A 19 -14.34 18.45 10.24
C SER A 19 -13.67 19.34 9.19
N GLN A 20 -14.46 19.75 8.19
CA GLN A 20 -14.24 20.99 7.45
C GLN A 20 -14.31 22.20 8.40
N ASN A 21 -13.57 23.24 8.02
CA ASN A 21 -13.67 24.63 8.46
C ASN A 21 -13.43 24.94 9.94
N ASN A 22 -12.34 25.67 10.19
CA ASN A 22 -12.46 26.93 10.93
C ASN A 22 -11.43 27.94 10.46
N ASP A 23 -11.93 28.98 9.80
CA ASP A 23 -11.34 30.30 9.70
C ASP A 23 -10.80 30.78 11.05
N ARG A 24 -9.48 30.81 11.21
CA ARG A 24 -8.80 31.70 12.18
C ARG A 24 -7.43 32.10 11.66
N ASP A 25 -7.40 32.89 10.58
CA ASP A 25 -6.13 33.50 10.14
C ASP A 25 -6.27 34.93 9.55
N SER A 26 -7.31 35.69 9.95
CA SER A 26 -7.59 37.02 9.38
C SER A 26 -7.53 38.21 10.34
N ILE A 27 -7.09 38.05 11.60
CA ILE A 27 -6.88 39.19 12.50
C ILE A 27 -5.48 39.13 13.13
N SER A 28 -4.46 39.55 12.38
CA SER A 28 -3.26 40.16 13.00
C SER A 28 -2.36 40.96 12.03
N ARG A 29 -2.49 40.85 10.71
CA ARG A 29 -1.55 41.54 9.78
C ARG A 29 -1.84 43.02 9.52
N ALA A 30 -3.05 43.51 9.78
CA ALA A 30 -3.42 44.92 9.55
C ALA A 30 -3.07 45.84 10.74
N VAL A 31 -3.13 45.33 11.98
CA VAL A 31 -2.79 46.11 13.18
C VAL A 31 -1.26 46.28 13.32
N VAL A 32 -0.50 45.25 12.96
CA VAL A 32 0.97 45.25 13.03
C VAL A 32 1.60 46.20 12.00
N LYS A 33 0.98 46.41 10.82
CA LYS A 33 1.50 47.35 9.81
C LYS A 33 1.27 48.82 10.12
N ARG A 34 0.30 49.17 10.98
CA ARG A 34 -0.03 50.57 11.31
C ARG A 34 0.90 51.14 12.38
N ILE A 35 1.33 50.31 13.35
CA ILE A 35 2.24 50.73 14.43
C ILE A 35 3.69 50.85 13.95
N VAL A 36 4.11 50.04 12.97
CA VAL A 36 5.49 50.02 12.46
C VAL A 36 5.85 51.24 11.59
N LYS A 37 4.87 52.06 11.18
CA LYS A 37 5.09 53.18 10.24
C LYS A 37 5.20 54.56 10.92
N GLU A 38 4.79 54.72 12.18
CA GLU A 38 4.68 56.05 12.82
C GLU A 38 5.79 56.37 13.85
N GLU A 39 6.52 55.38 14.40
CA GLU A 39 7.54 55.65 15.44
C GLU A 39 8.86 54.92 15.20
N GLY A 40 9.65 55.36 14.23
CA GLY A 40 10.94 54.73 13.93
C GLY A 40 11.83 54.56 15.18
N ILE A 41 11.96 53.33 15.71
CA ILE A 41 13.15 52.66 16.29
C ILE A 41 12.82 51.26 16.89
N LYS A 42 13.68 50.28 16.54
CA LYS A 42 14.05 48.94 17.09
C LYS A 42 13.00 47.82 17.30
N LEU A 43 13.08 46.81 16.42
CA LEU A 43 12.80 45.37 16.69
C LEU A 43 13.60 44.93 17.94
N SER A 44 13.11 44.14 18.90
CA SER A 44 12.12 43.03 18.91
C SER A 44 11.60 42.77 20.35
N PRO A 45 10.44 42.12 20.57
CA PRO A 45 10.12 41.51 21.86
C PRO A 45 11.08 40.34 22.17
N GLU A 46 11.47 40.17 23.44
CA GLU A 46 12.36 39.11 23.94
C GLU A 46 11.82 37.70 23.63
N PHE A 47 12.63 36.91 22.92
CA PHE A 47 12.45 35.47 22.75
C PHE A 47 12.87 34.74 24.04
N LYS A 48 11.95 34.05 24.72
CA LYS A 48 12.26 33.14 25.86
C LYS A 48 12.60 31.73 25.37
N GLY A 49 13.69 31.59 24.61
CA GLY A 49 14.23 30.29 24.21
C GLY A 49 15.26 29.74 25.21
N SER A 50 15.60 28.47 25.08
CA SER A 50 16.75 27.88 25.78
C SER A 50 18.06 28.53 25.32
N ALA A 51 19.14 28.38 26.09
CA ALA A 51 20.47 28.85 25.66
C ALA A 51 20.92 28.19 24.34
N LEU A 52 20.52 26.93 24.11
CA LEU A 52 20.78 26.20 22.87
C LEU A 52 20.02 26.79 21.67
N ASP A 53 18.84 27.39 21.86
CA ASP A 53 18.11 28.10 20.80
C ASP A 53 18.84 29.37 20.36
N HIS A 54 19.39 30.13 21.31
CA HIS A 54 20.22 31.29 21.00
C HIS A 54 21.51 30.90 20.27
N ILE A 55 22.13 29.79 20.67
CA ILE A 55 23.29 29.23 19.98
C ILE A 55 22.92 28.81 18.55
N ARG A 56 21.77 28.15 18.34
CA ARG A 56 21.27 27.79 17.02
C ARG A 56 21.15 29.00 16.10
N ILE A 57 20.52 30.08 16.57
CA ILE A 57 20.39 31.33 15.80
C ILE A 57 21.78 31.90 15.43
N GLY A 58 22.71 31.90 16.40
CA GLY A 58 24.10 32.30 16.18
C GLY A 58 24.77 31.46 15.09
N LEU A 59 24.65 30.13 15.15
CA LEU A 59 25.22 29.22 14.15
C LEU A 59 24.64 29.45 12.75
N ILE A 60 23.32 29.62 12.64
CA ILE A 60 22.64 29.88 11.35
C ILE A 60 23.07 31.23 10.74
N SER A 61 23.29 32.24 11.58
CA SER A 61 23.72 33.58 11.14
C SER A 61 25.22 33.68 10.84
N GLY A 62 25.99 32.64 11.13
CA GLY A 62 27.45 32.64 10.96
C GLY A 62 28.24 33.29 12.09
N ASP A 63 27.63 33.48 13.27
CA ASP A 63 28.34 33.89 14.48
C ASP A 63 29.32 32.78 14.91
N LYS A 64 30.59 33.00 14.59
CA LYS A 64 31.68 32.07 14.92
C LYS A 64 31.84 31.86 16.43
N THR A 65 31.42 32.81 17.27
CA THR A 65 31.46 32.63 18.73
C THR A 65 30.44 31.61 19.21
N ALA A 66 29.37 31.35 18.46
CA ALA A 66 28.38 30.31 18.77
C ALA A 66 28.99 28.90 18.75
N LEU A 67 30.01 28.66 17.89
CA LEU A 67 30.78 27.42 17.90
C LEU A 67 31.55 27.22 19.21
N LEU A 68 31.99 28.29 19.88
CA LEU A 68 32.63 28.15 21.18
C LEU A 68 31.58 27.95 22.30
N LYS A 69 30.47 28.70 22.23
CA LYS A 69 29.38 28.65 23.21
C LYS A 69 28.67 27.30 23.28
N ILE A 70 28.68 26.51 22.21
CA ILE A 70 28.07 25.17 22.20
C ILE A 70 28.90 24.11 22.93
N ALA A 71 30.20 24.35 23.13
CA ALA A 71 31.11 23.34 23.64
C ALA A 71 30.74 22.79 25.04
N PRO A 72 30.33 23.61 26.04
CA PRO A 72 29.94 23.09 27.35
C PRO A 72 28.76 22.10 27.30
N TYR A 73 27.84 22.31 26.36
CA TYR A 73 26.65 21.46 26.20
C TYR A 73 26.98 20.06 25.68
N LEU A 74 28.14 19.86 25.04
CA LEU A 74 28.59 18.52 24.59
C LEU A 74 28.91 17.57 25.75
N ASP A 75 29.08 18.09 26.96
CA ASP A 75 29.34 17.32 28.17
C ASP A 75 28.12 17.30 29.12
N SER A 76 27.02 17.99 28.77
CA SER A 76 25.81 18.10 29.61
C SER A 76 24.85 16.92 29.39
N THR A 77 24.34 16.37 30.49
CA THR A 77 23.29 15.34 30.49
C THR A 77 21.93 15.88 30.95
N GLU A 78 21.81 17.20 31.12
CA GLU A 78 20.52 17.82 31.40
C GLU A 78 19.56 17.57 30.23
N LYS A 79 18.27 17.43 30.53
CA LYS A 79 17.25 17.19 29.52
C LYS A 79 16.46 18.45 29.27
N LEU A 80 16.17 18.71 28.00
CA LEU A 80 15.28 19.76 27.54
C LEU A 80 14.09 19.14 26.82
N THR A 81 12.93 19.71 27.07
CA THR A 81 11.71 19.38 26.32
C THR A 81 11.78 20.03 24.94
N GLU A 82 11.81 19.22 23.89
CA GLU A 82 11.71 19.64 22.49
C GLU A 82 10.32 19.32 21.94
N TYR A 83 9.77 20.22 21.13
CA TYR A 83 8.48 20.03 20.46
C TYR A 83 8.73 19.72 18.98
N LEU A 84 8.15 18.63 18.49
CA LEU A 84 8.24 18.20 17.09
C LEU A 84 6.82 17.98 16.55
N GLY A 85 6.17 19.05 16.11
CA GLY A 85 4.75 19.04 15.78
C GLY A 85 3.89 18.66 16.99
N TYR A 86 3.25 17.49 16.96
CA TYR A 86 2.44 16.95 18.05
C TYR A 86 3.22 16.03 19.01
N HIS A 87 4.51 15.76 18.74
CA HIS A 87 5.37 14.97 19.62
C HIS A 87 6.10 15.87 20.62
N ILE A 88 6.18 15.40 21.87
CA ILE A 88 6.97 16.01 22.94
C ILE A 88 8.13 15.07 23.25
N LEU A 89 9.37 15.55 23.09
CA LEU A 89 10.59 14.77 23.28
C LEU A 89 11.38 15.33 24.48
N GLU A 90 11.91 14.43 25.30
CA GLU A 90 12.85 14.77 26.38
C GLU A 90 14.26 14.40 25.93
N THR A 91 15.01 15.37 25.41
CA THR A 91 16.31 15.16 24.76
C THR A 91 17.44 15.71 25.63
N GLU A 92 18.56 14.99 25.74
CA GLU A 92 19.75 15.50 26.44
C GLU A 92 20.36 16.71 25.69
N GLU A 93 20.78 17.74 26.42
CA GLU A 93 21.46 18.92 25.87
C GLU A 93 22.65 18.54 24.98
N ARG A 94 23.38 17.49 25.33
CA ARG A 94 24.46 16.93 24.51
C ARG A 94 24.02 16.46 23.14
N GLN A 95 22.86 15.81 23.05
CA GLN A 95 22.32 15.34 21.77
C GLN A 95 21.86 16.53 20.91
N ILE A 96 21.23 17.52 21.55
CA ILE A 96 20.85 18.79 20.89
C ILE A 96 22.10 19.50 20.36
N ALA A 97 23.14 19.64 21.18
CA ALA A 97 24.39 20.28 20.81
C ALA A 97 25.08 19.57 19.62
N GLN A 98 25.13 18.23 19.63
CA GLN A 98 25.67 17.45 18.52
C GLN A 98 24.88 17.70 17.22
N ARG A 99 23.54 17.66 17.31
CA ARG A 99 22.66 17.92 16.17
C ARG A 99 22.85 19.32 15.61
N LEU A 100 22.93 20.34 16.46
CA LEU A 100 23.17 21.73 16.05
C LEU A 100 24.52 21.90 15.33
N ILE A 101 25.57 21.19 15.75
CA ILE A 101 26.85 21.19 15.03
C ILE A 101 26.67 20.53 13.66
N ILE A 102 26.03 19.35 13.59
CA ILE A 102 25.82 18.60 12.33
C ILE A 102 24.97 19.41 11.33
N GLU A 103 23.93 20.09 11.79
CA GLU A 103 23.03 20.87 10.93
C GLU A 103 23.65 22.17 10.39
N ASN A 104 24.66 22.72 11.08
CA ASN A 104 25.21 24.05 10.78
C ASN A 104 26.71 24.04 10.44
N CYS A 105 27.36 22.87 10.47
CA CYS A 105 28.74 22.68 10.08
C CYS A 105 28.83 21.53 9.07
N ILE A 106 29.65 21.71 8.04
CA ILE A 106 29.93 20.69 7.04
C ILE A 106 31.41 20.29 7.09
N PHE A 107 31.95 20.08 8.30
CA PHE A 107 33.32 19.60 8.48
C PHE A 107 33.46 18.16 7.97
N LEU A 108 34.62 17.82 7.42
CA LEU A 108 34.90 16.47 6.96
C LEU A 108 35.19 15.56 8.16
N ASN A 109 34.88 14.27 8.06
CA ASN A 109 35.25 13.29 9.09
C ASN A 109 36.77 13.20 9.33
N THR A 110 37.58 13.59 8.34
CA THR A 110 39.05 13.72 8.47
C THR A 110 39.47 14.99 9.23
N GLU A 111 38.58 15.97 9.39
CA GLU A 111 38.80 17.19 10.16
C GLU A 111 38.31 17.03 11.60
N ILE A 112 37.09 16.52 11.78
CA ILE A 112 36.49 16.21 13.08
C ILE A 112 35.35 15.20 12.92
N VAL A 113 35.24 14.26 13.87
CA VAL A 113 34.12 13.31 13.94
C VAL A 113 33.19 13.73 15.08
N ILE A 114 31.97 14.16 14.74
CA ILE A 114 30.92 14.47 15.71
C ILE A 114 30.20 13.16 16.05
N SER A 115 30.50 12.60 17.21
CA SER A 115 29.95 11.32 17.68
C SER A 115 29.56 11.41 19.15
N ASN A 116 28.95 10.35 19.70
CA ASN A 116 28.70 10.21 21.13
C ASN A 116 29.95 10.18 22.02
N LYS A 117 31.16 10.30 21.46
CA LYS A 117 32.44 10.42 22.18
C LYS A 117 33.02 11.83 22.13
N ILE A 118 32.43 12.74 21.35
CA ILE A 118 32.88 14.14 21.33
C ILE A 118 32.64 14.76 22.71
N THR A 119 33.62 15.52 23.21
CA THR A 119 33.56 16.28 24.45
C THR A 119 33.70 17.77 24.16
N GLY A 120 33.24 18.62 25.09
CA GLY A 120 33.43 20.07 25.01
C GLY A 120 34.91 20.45 24.92
N LYS A 121 35.77 19.76 25.65
CA LYS A 121 37.23 19.96 25.60
C LYS A 121 37.82 19.60 24.23
N SER A 122 37.47 18.46 23.66
CA SER A 122 37.97 18.06 22.34
C SER A 122 37.48 18.99 21.23
N PHE A 123 36.22 19.41 21.30
CA PHE A 123 35.64 20.34 20.32
C PHE A 123 36.27 21.73 20.41
N SER A 124 36.46 22.25 21.63
CA SER A 124 37.15 23.53 21.86
C SER A 124 38.59 23.51 21.36
N SER A 125 39.31 22.40 21.58
CA SER A 125 40.67 22.21 21.08
C SER A 125 40.72 22.19 19.55
N PHE A 126 39.76 21.52 18.91
CA PHE A 126 39.60 21.55 17.46
C PHE A 126 39.31 22.96 16.93
N TYR A 127 38.39 23.69 17.60
CA TYR A 127 38.02 25.05 17.23
C TYR A 127 39.23 25.99 17.30
N GLU A 128 39.97 26.02 18.42
CA GLU A 128 41.12 26.91 18.57
C GLU A 128 42.24 26.57 17.58
N LYS A 129 42.54 25.28 17.37
CA LYS A 129 43.53 24.82 16.36
C LYS A 129 43.17 25.27 14.95
N ASN A 130 41.88 25.29 14.60
CA ASN A 130 41.40 25.60 13.25
C ASN A 130 40.74 26.97 13.13
N LYS A 131 40.83 27.83 14.15
CA LYS A 131 40.09 29.08 14.23
C LYS A 131 40.29 29.97 13.02
N LYS A 132 41.51 30.06 12.47
CA LYS A 132 41.77 30.86 11.25
C LYS A 132 41.25 30.22 9.96
N ARG A 133 41.01 28.90 9.96
CA ARG A 133 40.59 28.11 8.79
C ARG A 133 39.07 27.89 8.73
N ILE A 134 38.38 27.90 9.87
CA ILE A 134 36.92 27.80 9.94
C ILE A 134 36.32 29.09 9.37
N ASN A 135 35.54 28.97 8.30
CA ASN A 135 34.83 30.08 7.67
C ASN A 135 33.35 29.75 7.55
N PHE A 136 32.51 30.77 7.70
CA PHE A 136 31.10 30.65 7.38
C PHE A 136 30.92 30.85 5.87
N SER A 137 30.34 29.85 5.19
CA SER A 137 29.98 29.97 3.78
C SER A 137 28.55 30.46 3.67
N SER A 138 28.37 31.68 3.15
CA SER A 138 27.05 32.23 2.86
C SER A 138 26.29 31.42 1.81
N ASP A 139 26.99 30.72 0.92
CA ASP A 139 26.38 29.86 -0.09
C ASP A 139 25.88 28.53 0.52
N ALA A 140 26.59 27.97 1.51
CA ALA A 140 26.13 26.75 2.18
C ALA A 140 25.21 27.02 3.38
N GLY A 141 25.22 28.24 3.92
CA GLY A 141 24.60 28.55 5.22
C GLY A 141 25.15 27.64 6.32
N ALA A 142 26.48 27.44 6.33
CA ALA A 142 27.17 26.51 7.22
C ALA A 142 28.67 26.87 7.39
N PHE A 143 29.25 26.44 8.51
CA PHE A 143 30.69 26.52 8.75
C PHE A 143 31.45 25.39 8.06
N LEU A 144 32.62 25.72 7.50
CA LEU A 144 33.50 24.77 6.83
C LEU A 144 34.98 25.13 7.01
N ILE A 145 35.85 24.12 6.93
CA ILE A 145 37.30 24.29 6.83
C ILE A 145 37.74 24.05 5.40
N THR A 146 37.43 22.87 4.84
CA THR A 146 37.73 22.57 3.44
C THR A 146 36.71 23.23 2.49
N PRO A 147 37.13 24.15 1.58
CA PRO A 147 36.24 24.81 0.62
C PRO A 147 35.50 23.82 -0.27
N LEU A 148 34.25 24.14 -0.64
CA LEU A 148 33.39 23.27 -1.46
C LEU A 148 34.08 22.82 -2.77
N LYS A 149 34.71 23.75 -3.49
CA LYS A 149 35.44 23.47 -4.75
C LYS A 149 36.63 22.51 -4.61
N ASN A 150 37.13 22.31 -3.39
CA ASN A 150 38.25 21.41 -3.09
C ASN A 150 37.77 20.02 -2.63
N ARG A 151 36.45 19.79 -2.57
CA ARG A 151 35.88 18.49 -2.20
C ARG A 151 35.63 17.65 -3.45
N ASN A 152 35.62 16.33 -3.25
CA ASN A 152 35.27 15.36 -4.27
C ASN A 152 33.88 14.79 -3.97
N VAL A 153 33.16 14.47 -5.03
CA VAL A 153 31.81 13.92 -5.01
C VAL A 153 31.70 12.93 -6.17
N SER A 154 31.06 11.78 -5.93
CA SER A 154 30.66 10.87 -7.01
C SER A 154 29.37 11.40 -7.65
N TYR A 155 29.33 11.41 -8.97
CA TYR A 155 28.17 11.91 -9.70
C TYR A 155 28.00 11.15 -11.01
N GLU A 156 26.76 11.13 -11.49
CA GLU A 156 26.37 10.69 -12.82
C GLU A 156 25.47 11.76 -13.44
N ILE A 157 25.62 12.01 -14.74
CA ILE A 157 24.76 12.94 -15.48
C ILE A 157 24.06 12.14 -16.56
N GLN A 158 22.73 12.25 -16.64
CA GLN A 158 21.94 11.59 -17.67
C GLN A 158 21.09 12.58 -18.46
N GLU A 159 20.70 12.19 -19.67
CA GLU A 159 19.74 12.97 -20.46
C GLU A 159 18.36 12.99 -19.80
N LEU A 160 17.63 14.10 -19.97
CA LEU A 160 16.21 14.14 -19.61
C LEU A 160 15.37 13.37 -20.65
N SER A 161 14.31 12.69 -20.18
CA SER A 161 13.30 12.10 -21.06
C SER A 161 12.59 13.18 -21.87
N VAL A 162 11.97 12.80 -23.00
CA VAL A 162 11.14 13.72 -23.79
C VAL A 162 9.97 14.25 -22.95
N THR A 163 9.40 13.41 -22.10
CA THR A 163 8.31 13.78 -21.18
C THR A 163 8.74 14.84 -20.19
N GLU A 164 9.86 14.64 -19.48
CA GLU A 164 10.37 15.63 -18.52
C GLU A 164 10.81 16.92 -19.21
N LYS A 165 11.47 16.83 -20.39
CA LYS A 165 11.79 18.03 -21.21
C LYS A 165 10.54 18.86 -21.52
N THR A 166 9.43 18.21 -21.85
CA THR A 166 8.16 18.88 -22.18
C THR A 166 7.56 19.54 -20.95
N LYS A 167 7.45 18.80 -19.84
CA LYS A 167 6.95 19.29 -18.55
C LYS A 167 7.75 20.48 -18.03
N LEU A 168 9.08 20.42 -18.09
CA LEU A 168 9.96 21.52 -17.68
C LEU A 168 9.78 22.74 -18.57
N LYS A 169 9.63 22.55 -19.89
CA LYS A 169 9.37 23.64 -20.82
C LYS A 169 8.03 24.33 -20.53
N GLU A 170 6.98 23.56 -20.24
CA GLU A 170 5.67 24.09 -19.85
C GLU A 170 5.74 24.85 -18.51
N SER A 171 6.56 24.37 -17.57
CA SER A 171 6.73 24.97 -16.25
C SER A 171 7.76 26.10 -16.19
N ALA A 172 8.49 26.35 -17.29
CA ALA A 172 9.66 27.23 -17.32
C ALA A 172 9.35 28.65 -16.82
N SER A 173 8.24 29.25 -17.26
CA SER A 173 7.85 30.60 -16.86
C SER A 173 7.56 30.68 -15.35
N ALA A 174 6.91 29.67 -14.79
CA ALA A 174 6.61 29.60 -13.36
C ALA A 174 7.90 29.44 -12.53
N LEU A 175 8.77 28.50 -12.91
CA LEU A 175 10.05 28.25 -12.24
C LEU A 175 10.95 29.49 -12.20
N LEU A 176 11.07 30.22 -13.31
CA LEU A 176 11.89 31.43 -13.39
C LEU A 176 11.33 32.60 -12.59
N ASN A 177 10.05 32.58 -12.23
CA ASN A 177 9.39 33.66 -11.50
C ASN A 177 9.21 33.41 -10.00
N LEU A 178 9.69 32.27 -9.48
CA LEU A 178 9.58 31.93 -8.06
C LEU A 178 10.22 33.00 -7.17
N PRO A 179 9.65 33.31 -5.99
CA PRO A 179 10.15 34.39 -5.13
C PRO A 179 11.62 34.24 -4.72
N TRP A 180 12.07 33.01 -4.45
CA TRP A 180 13.46 32.75 -4.05
C TRP A 180 14.46 32.95 -5.19
N VAL A 181 14.04 32.78 -6.45
CA VAL A 181 14.87 33.03 -7.64
C VAL A 181 15.19 34.52 -7.73
N LYS A 182 14.17 35.37 -7.63
CA LYS A 182 14.31 36.84 -7.68
C LYS A 182 15.04 37.39 -6.47
N LYS A 183 14.68 36.93 -5.26
CA LYS A 183 15.31 37.39 -4.01
C LYS A 183 16.83 37.17 -3.99
N ASN A 184 17.30 36.11 -4.65
CA ASN A 184 18.71 35.74 -4.70
C ASN A 184 19.40 36.17 -6.01
N ASN A 185 18.77 37.02 -6.84
CA ASN A 185 19.26 37.53 -8.13
C ASN A 185 19.66 36.41 -9.13
N ILE A 186 19.03 35.23 -9.03
CA ILE A 186 19.32 34.10 -9.92
C ILE A 186 18.76 34.37 -11.32
N ASP A 187 17.61 35.02 -11.40
CA ASP A 187 16.99 35.51 -12.64
C ASP A 187 17.93 36.42 -13.45
N GLN A 188 18.68 37.31 -12.78
CA GLN A 188 19.67 38.18 -13.41
C GLN A 188 20.87 37.40 -13.94
N LEU A 189 21.34 36.39 -13.19
CA LEU A 189 22.43 35.50 -13.64
C LEU A 189 22.00 34.67 -14.86
N ILE A 190 20.77 34.15 -14.87
CA ILE A 190 20.21 33.43 -16.01
C ILE A 190 20.08 34.36 -17.22
N SER A 191 19.52 35.56 -17.03
CA SER A 191 19.32 36.54 -18.11
C SER A 191 20.65 37.01 -18.73
N SER A 192 21.71 37.10 -17.91
CA SER A 192 23.07 37.40 -18.35
C SER A 192 23.86 36.18 -18.84
N LYS A 193 23.20 35.01 -18.93
CA LYS A 193 23.80 33.75 -19.42
C LYS A 193 25.03 33.34 -18.61
N ASN A 194 25.03 33.65 -17.32
CA ASN A 194 26.11 33.37 -16.39
C ASN A 194 25.88 32.03 -15.68
N SER A 195 26.77 31.05 -15.93
CA SER A 195 26.66 29.71 -15.37
C SER A 195 26.77 29.65 -13.84
N TYR A 196 27.21 30.73 -13.20
CA TYR A 196 27.15 30.89 -11.74
C TYR A 196 25.71 30.75 -11.19
N ALA A 197 24.69 30.97 -12.02
CA ALA A 197 23.30 30.66 -11.69
C ALA A 197 23.12 29.21 -11.19
N LEU A 198 23.78 28.24 -11.85
CA LEU A 198 23.65 26.82 -11.51
C LEU A 198 24.16 26.54 -10.08
N PHE A 199 25.31 27.11 -9.72
CA PHE A 199 25.83 27.02 -8.37
C PHE A 199 24.92 27.72 -7.35
N LYS A 200 24.38 28.89 -7.68
CA LYS A 200 23.47 29.61 -6.79
C LYS A 200 22.17 28.85 -6.53
N ILE A 201 21.61 28.18 -7.53
CA ILE A 201 20.41 27.36 -7.33
C ILE A 201 20.70 26.20 -6.36
N ALA A 202 21.80 25.48 -6.56
CA ALA A 202 22.21 24.40 -5.65
C ALA A 202 22.53 24.92 -4.23
N ALA A 203 23.05 26.14 -4.11
CA ALA A 203 23.30 26.82 -2.84
C ALA A 203 22.00 27.14 -2.10
N GLU A 204 20.98 27.67 -2.78
CA GLU A 204 19.66 27.89 -2.18
C GLU A 204 19.00 26.58 -1.74
N LEU A 205 19.05 25.54 -2.58
CA LEU A 205 18.55 24.21 -2.22
C LEU A 205 19.16 23.69 -0.92
N PHE A 206 20.49 23.77 -0.78
CA PHE A 206 21.15 23.29 0.44
C PHE A 206 20.87 24.19 1.65
N LYS A 207 20.68 25.50 1.48
CA LYS A 207 20.30 26.39 2.59
C LYS A 207 18.89 26.10 3.11
N ASP A 208 18.00 25.69 2.21
CA ASP A 208 16.61 25.30 2.45
C ASP A 208 16.47 23.83 2.88
N ARG A 209 17.59 23.17 3.25
CA ARG A 209 17.59 21.80 3.77
C ARG A 209 16.77 21.63 5.04
N ASN A 210 16.30 20.40 5.26
CA ASN A 210 15.71 19.98 6.52
C ASN A 210 16.67 20.23 7.69
N ARG A 211 16.15 20.84 8.75
CA ARG A 211 16.76 20.94 10.08
C ARG A 211 15.70 20.55 11.11
N PHE A 212 16.10 20.34 12.37
CA PHE A 212 15.14 20.06 13.43
C PHE A 212 14.02 21.12 13.48
N ASP A 213 12.78 20.64 13.39
CA ASP A 213 11.54 21.44 13.37
C ASP A 213 11.50 22.52 12.25
N ASN A 214 12.25 22.30 11.17
CA ASN A 214 12.19 23.14 9.97
C ASN A 214 12.31 22.26 8.72
N TYR A 215 11.18 22.05 8.06
CA TYR A 215 11.04 21.13 6.94
C TYR A 215 10.98 21.88 5.62
N GLN A 216 11.64 21.33 4.61
CA GLN A 216 11.60 21.84 3.25
C GLN A 216 10.26 21.50 2.58
N SER A 217 9.58 22.50 2.03
CA SER A 217 8.32 22.27 1.30
C SER A 217 8.52 22.04 -0.21
N ASP A 218 9.57 22.62 -0.82
CA ASP A 218 9.63 22.79 -2.28
C ASP A 218 11.00 22.41 -2.92
N ALA A 219 11.67 21.36 -2.42
CA ALA A 219 12.97 20.88 -2.96
C ALA A 219 12.95 20.66 -4.49
N LYS A 220 11.80 20.18 -4.99
CA LYS A 220 11.57 19.89 -6.39
C LYS A 220 11.79 21.09 -7.33
N ASN A 221 11.39 22.29 -6.91
CA ASN A 221 11.51 23.49 -7.75
C ASN A 221 12.97 23.85 -8.06
N TYR A 222 13.89 23.58 -7.13
CA TYR A 222 15.33 23.82 -7.35
C TYR A 222 15.90 22.83 -8.36
N ILE A 223 15.55 21.55 -8.24
CA ILE A 223 15.98 20.49 -9.15
C ILE A 223 15.42 20.73 -10.55
N ASP A 224 14.12 20.99 -10.67
CA ASP A 224 13.47 21.29 -11.96
C ASP A 224 14.12 22.50 -12.67
N LEU A 225 14.51 23.54 -11.92
CA LEU A 225 15.19 24.69 -12.51
C LEU A 225 16.61 24.35 -12.98
N LEU A 226 17.36 23.52 -12.24
CA LEU A 226 18.67 23.03 -12.68
C LEU A 226 18.56 22.18 -13.95
N ASP A 227 17.59 21.27 -13.98
CA ASP A 227 17.33 20.38 -15.10
C ASP A 227 16.87 21.15 -16.33
N LEU A 228 16.01 22.17 -16.16
CA LEU A 228 15.61 23.09 -17.23
C LEU A 228 16.83 23.82 -17.83
N LEU A 229 17.72 24.32 -16.96
CA LEU A 229 18.85 25.15 -17.38
C LEU A 229 20.03 24.34 -17.93
N THR A 230 20.14 23.06 -17.64
CA THR A 230 21.22 22.17 -18.14
C THR A 230 20.72 21.22 -19.23
N GLY A 231 19.44 20.89 -19.22
CA GLY A 231 18.85 19.88 -20.09
C GLY A 231 19.23 18.44 -19.73
N THR A 232 19.73 18.22 -18.52
CA THR A 232 20.25 16.96 -17.99
C THR A 232 19.83 16.80 -16.54
N GLU A 233 19.72 15.57 -16.07
CA GLU A 233 19.49 15.25 -14.66
C GLU A 233 20.82 14.92 -13.98
N THR A 234 21.06 15.49 -12.80
CA THR A 234 22.31 15.30 -12.05
C THR A 234 22.10 14.37 -10.87
N GLY A 235 22.69 13.18 -10.92
CA GLY A 235 22.71 12.23 -9.82
C GLY A 235 23.96 12.38 -8.95
N VAL A 236 23.82 12.28 -7.64
CA VAL A 236 24.92 12.36 -6.66
C VAL A 236 24.73 11.36 -5.53
N ASP A 237 25.79 11.06 -4.79
CA ASP A 237 25.70 10.17 -3.62
C ASP A 237 24.76 10.73 -2.53
N ASN A 238 23.89 9.87 -2.01
CA ASN A 238 23.10 10.12 -0.81
C ASN A 238 23.81 9.65 0.48
N GLU A 239 23.11 9.67 1.61
CA GLU A 239 23.62 9.26 2.93
C GLU A 239 24.09 7.79 2.99
N TYR A 240 23.62 6.95 2.06
CA TYR A 240 24.02 5.56 1.92
C TYR A 240 25.18 5.34 0.94
N GLN A 241 25.81 6.42 0.45
CA GLN A 241 26.88 6.38 -0.56
C GLN A 241 26.43 5.70 -1.87
N LYS A 242 25.18 5.97 -2.26
CA LYS A 242 24.62 5.51 -3.53
C LYS A 242 24.16 6.71 -4.33
N ILE A 243 24.43 6.69 -5.64
CA ILE A 243 23.93 7.72 -6.55
C ILE A 243 22.41 7.68 -6.57
N THR A 244 21.80 8.83 -6.28
CA THR A 244 20.37 9.09 -6.41
C THR A 244 20.14 10.23 -7.39
N PHE A 245 19.08 10.12 -8.17
CA PHE A 245 18.57 11.19 -9.03
C PHE A 245 17.38 11.92 -8.39
N HIS A 246 16.82 11.37 -7.30
CA HIS A 246 15.66 11.91 -6.58
C HIS A 246 16.06 12.78 -5.38
N ILE A 247 16.97 13.74 -5.61
CA ILE A 247 17.57 14.60 -4.56
C ILE A 247 16.49 15.41 -3.82
N ASP A 248 15.38 15.72 -4.50
CA ASP A 248 14.23 16.42 -3.95
C ASP A 248 13.45 15.58 -2.93
N LYS A 249 13.56 14.25 -2.99
CA LYS A 249 12.87 13.30 -2.09
C LYS A 249 13.72 12.89 -0.88
N ASP A 250 15.03 13.11 -0.91
CA ASP A 250 15.90 12.76 0.21
C ASP A 250 15.61 13.64 1.43
N TYR A 251 15.31 13.02 2.56
CA TYR A 251 15.17 13.72 3.84
C TYR A 251 16.52 14.24 4.36
N ASP A 252 17.57 13.42 4.25
CA ASP A 252 18.93 13.77 4.68
C ASP A 252 19.59 14.79 3.72
N PRO A 253 20.33 15.80 4.22
CA PRO A 253 20.90 16.84 3.38
C PRO A 253 22.18 16.43 2.62
N VAL A 254 22.69 15.20 2.75
CA VAL A 254 23.93 14.75 2.10
C VAL A 254 23.88 14.89 0.57
N SER A 255 22.80 14.44 -0.09
CA SER A 255 22.69 14.56 -1.55
C SER A 255 22.61 16.03 -2.00
N LYS A 256 21.89 16.88 -1.26
CA LYS A 256 21.82 18.33 -1.50
C LYS A 256 23.20 18.99 -1.34
N LEU A 257 23.98 18.60 -0.33
CA LEU A 257 25.36 19.06 -0.15
C LEU A 257 26.26 18.62 -1.31
N ASN A 258 26.13 17.36 -1.73
CA ASN A 258 26.91 16.79 -2.81
C ASN A 258 26.58 17.47 -4.15
N LEU A 259 25.32 17.82 -4.40
CA LEU A 259 24.90 18.63 -5.55
C LEU A 259 25.52 20.03 -5.51
N LEU A 260 25.55 20.68 -4.34
CA LEU A 260 26.21 21.96 -4.15
C LEU A 260 27.72 21.86 -4.42
N ILE A 261 28.39 20.83 -3.93
CA ILE A 261 29.82 20.57 -4.18
C ILE A 261 30.07 20.34 -5.68
N TYR A 262 29.22 19.56 -6.33
CA TYR A 262 29.29 19.31 -7.78
C TYR A 262 29.25 20.62 -8.55
N PHE A 263 28.25 21.47 -8.32
CA PHE A 263 28.16 22.74 -9.05
C PHE A 263 29.28 23.70 -8.65
N ALA A 264 29.72 23.74 -7.39
CA ALA A 264 30.86 24.57 -6.97
C ALA A 264 32.14 24.29 -7.77
N LYS A 265 32.34 23.02 -8.18
CA LYS A 265 33.48 22.57 -8.97
C LYS A 265 33.25 22.73 -10.47
N ASN A 266 32.02 22.54 -10.94
CA ASN A 266 31.74 22.36 -12.36
C ASN A 266 31.06 23.54 -13.06
N TYR A 267 30.40 24.47 -12.35
CA TYR A 267 29.73 25.62 -12.98
C TYR A 267 30.64 26.41 -13.96
N PRO A 268 31.96 26.59 -13.73
CA PRO A 268 32.81 27.34 -14.65
C PRO A 268 32.97 26.67 -16.03
N PHE A 269 32.71 25.36 -16.13
CA PHE A 269 32.81 24.62 -17.39
C PHE A 269 31.52 24.68 -18.23
N TYR A 270 30.40 25.07 -17.63
CA TYR A 270 29.14 25.27 -18.33
C TYR A 270 29.16 26.57 -19.13
N LYS A 271 28.83 26.47 -20.42
CA LYS A 271 28.69 27.61 -21.34
C LYS A 271 27.27 27.67 -21.88
N TRP A 272 26.77 28.87 -22.13
CA TRP A 272 25.45 29.05 -22.72
C TRP A 272 25.43 28.58 -24.18
N ASN A 273 24.46 27.76 -24.55
CA ASN A 273 24.19 27.33 -25.91
C ASN A 273 22.95 28.07 -26.44
N GLU A 274 23.15 29.01 -27.36
CA GLU A 274 22.07 29.85 -27.90
C GLU A 274 20.99 29.04 -28.63
N LYS A 275 21.39 28.00 -29.38
CA LYS A 275 20.45 27.19 -30.16
C LYS A 275 19.55 26.35 -29.26
N ALA A 276 20.12 25.83 -28.17
CA ALA A 276 19.40 24.98 -27.23
C ALA A 276 18.73 25.75 -26.08
N GLY A 277 19.09 27.03 -25.88
CA GLY A 277 18.56 27.88 -24.81
C GLY A 277 18.92 27.38 -23.40
N ARG A 278 20.11 26.80 -23.23
CA ARG A 278 20.53 26.15 -21.98
C ARG A 278 22.05 26.14 -21.81
N PHE A 279 22.53 25.90 -20.60
CA PHE A 279 23.93 25.67 -20.30
C PHE A 279 24.38 24.28 -20.71
N TYR A 280 25.59 24.18 -21.25
CA TYR A 280 26.21 22.94 -21.72
C TYR A 280 27.68 22.90 -21.34
N ALA A 281 28.16 21.73 -20.86
CA ALA A 281 29.55 21.50 -20.52
C ALA A 281 30.11 20.34 -21.36
N SER A 282 31.04 20.63 -22.28
CA SER A 282 31.58 19.62 -23.22
C SER A 282 32.54 18.63 -22.56
N ASN A 283 33.04 18.93 -21.37
CA ASN A 283 33.96 18.10 -20.60
C ASN A 283 33.26 17.16 -19.62
N ILE A 284 31.92 17.19 -19.56
CA ILE A 284 31.11 16.36 -18.67
C ILE A 284 30.43 15.30 -19.54
N LYS A 285 30.64 14.03 -19.19
CA LYS A 285 29.99 12.91 -19.87
C LYS A 285 28.52 12.88 -19.46
N VAL A 286 27.63 12.82 -20.45
CA VAL A 286 26.19 12.66 -20.26
C VAL A 286 25.79 11.30 -20.79
N GLU A 287 25.23 10.46 -19.94
CA GLU A 287 24.72 9.15 -20.31
C GLU A 287 23.32 9.29 -20.95
N PRO A 288 22.99 8.47 -21.96
CA PRO A 288 21.64 8.45 -22.53
C PRO A 288 20.64 7.93 -21.48
N ILE A 289 19.41 8.46 -21.53
CA ILE A 289 18.36 7.94 -20.66
C ILE A 289 17.89 6.56 -21.13
N GLU A 290 17.80 5.64 -20.18
CA GLU A 290 17.37 4.28 -20.46
C GLU A 290 15.85 4.17 -20.64
N LYS A 291 15.42 3.28 -21.53
CA LYS A 291 13.99 3.09 -21.88
C LYS A 291 13.14 2.66 -20.67
N GLU A 292 13.69 1.82 -19.78
CA GLU A 292 13.01 1.40 -18.55
C GLU A 292 12.77 2.60 -17.63
N ARG A 293 13.79 3.46 -17.42
CA ARG A 293 13.64 4.67 -16.58
C ARG A 293 12.56 5.59 -17.13
N VAL A 294 12.48 5.76 -18.45
CA VAL A 294 11.39 6.53 -19.08
C VAL A 294 10.03 5.91 -18.74
N CYS A 295 9.88 4.59 -18.78
CA CYS A 295 8.63 3.94 -18.40
C CYS A 295 8.30 4.14 -16.91
N PHE A 296 9.29 4.09 -16.01
CA PHE A 296 9.09 4.39 -14.59
C PHE A 296 8.55 5.82 -14.35
N GLN A 297 9.10 6.82 -15.06
CA GLN A 297 8.58 8.20 -15.01
C GLN A 297 7.10 8.27 -15.45
N LEU A 298 6.73 7.49 -16.46
CA LEU A 298 5.37 7.44 -17.00
C LEU A 298 4.35 6.74 -16.08
N LEU A 299 4.78 6.01 -15.04
CA LEU A 299 3.86 5.41 -14.06
C LEU A 299 3.06 6.46 -13.28
N SER A 300 3.61 7.66 -13.13
CA SER A 300 2.97 8.82 -12.49
C SER A 300 2.05 9.62 -13.42
N SER A 301 1.92 9.20 -14.69
CA SER A 301 1.09 9.89 -15.68
C SER A 301 -0.35 10.03 -15.21
N LYS A 302 -0.94 11.22 -15.34
CA LYS A 302 -2.37 11.47 -15.08
C LYS A 302 -3.30 10.80 -16.10
N VAL A 303 -2.76 10.26 -17.19
CA VAL A 303 -3.51 9.52 -18.21
C VAL A 303 -3.32 8.02 -17.97
N ASP A 304 -4.39 7.35 -17.56
CA ASP A 304 -4.39 5.94 -17.15
C ASP A 304 -3.79 5.01 -18.20
N SER A 305 -4.16 5.21 -19.47
CA SER A 305 -3.65 4.39 -20.57
C SER A 305 -2.14 4.55 -20.76
N VAL A 306 -1.56 5.71 -20.46
CA VAL A 306 -0.11 5.93 -20.54
C VAL A 306 0.60 5.22 -19.39
N ALA A 307 0.08 5.36 -18.17
CA ALA A 307 0.65 4.70 -16.99
C ALA A 307 0.57 3.17 -17.11
N LEU A 308 -0.59 2.63 -17.48
CA LEU A 308 -0.81 1.20 -17.66
C LEU A 308 0.10 0.63 -18.77
N ASN A 309 0.21 1.30 -19.92
CA ASN A 309 1.11 0.84 -20.99
C ASN A 309 2.58 0.86 -20.57
N ALA A 310 3.00 1.84 -19.77
CA ALA A 310 4.35 1.88 -19.22
C ALA A 310 4.59 0.73 -18.24
N PHE A 311 3.61 0.45 -17.36
CA PHE A 311 3.65 -0.69 -16.44
C PHE A 311 3.77 -2.01 -17.21
N LEU A 312 2.93 -2.26 -18.21
CA LEU A 312 2.97 -3.48 -19.03
C LEU A 312 4.32 -3.66 -19.74
N LYS A 313 4.90 -2.58 -20.29
CA LYS A 313 6.26 -2.62 -20.87
C LYS A 313 7.32 -3.00 -19.83
N LEU A 314 7.22 -2.47 -18.61
CA LEU A 314 8.15 -2.81 -17.53
C LEU A 314 7.99 -4.25 -17.06
N THR A 315 6.77 -4.80 -17.03
CA THR A 315 6.56 -6.23 -16.69
C THR A 315 7.24 -7.17 -17.68
N THR A 316 7.68 -6.73 -18.86
CA THR A 316 8.32 -7.55 -19.89
C THR A 316 9.73 -7.08 -20.26
N GLY A 317 10.26 -6.10 -19.51
CA GLY A 317 11.58 -5.48 -19.71
C GLY A 317 12.75 -6.31 -19.17
N ASP A 318 13.90 -5.66 -19.02
CA ASP A 318 15.09 -6.29 -18.42
C ASP A 318 14.91 -6.50 -16.90
N VAL A 319 15.10 -7.74 -16.44
CA VAL A 319 14.79 -8.15 -15.06
C VAL A 319 15.63 -7.37 -14.04
N GLU A 320 16.95 -7.35 -14.22
CA GLU A 320 17.87 -6.70 -13.28
C GLU A 320 17.62 -5.20 -13.24
N ARG A 321 17.43 -4.58 -14.41
CA ARG A 321 17.23 -3.15 -14.50
C ARG A 321 15.89 -2.70 -13.93
N VAL A 322 14.80 -3.40 -14.24
CA VAL A 322 13.47 -3.10 -13.69
C VAL A 322 13.47 -3.27 -12.17
N GLN A 323 14.11 -4.31 -11.63
CA GLN A 323 14.20 -4.50 -10.19
C GLN A 323 15.00 -3.39 -9.49
N LYS A 324 16.14 -2.98 -10.07
CA LYS A 324 16.95 -1.86 -9.55
C LYS A 324 16.17 -0.55 -9.55
N LEU A 325 15.45 -0.24 -10.63
CA LEU A 325 14.64 0.97 -10.74
C LEU A 325 13.41 0.91 -9.83
N ALA A 326 12.78 -0.24 -9.65
CA ALA A 326 11.70 -0.41 -8.69
C ALA A 326 12.16 -0.08 -7.26
N ASP A 327 13.34 -0.55 -6.84
CA ASP A 327 13.91 -0.21 -5.54
C ASP A 327 14.31 1.26 -5.41
N GLU A 328 14.70 1.91 -6.51
CA GLU A 328 15.03 3.34 -6.56
C GLU A 328 13.77 4.20 -6.40
N PHE A 329 12.73 3.93 -7.19
CA PHE A 329 11.48 4.68 -7.18
C PHE A 329 10.62 4.44 -5.92
N ASP A 330 10.62 3.21 -5.38
CA ASP A 330 9.91 2.88 -4.13
C ASP A 330 10.52 3.64 -2.93
N LYS A 331 11.85 3.72 -2.85
CA LYS A 331 12.54 4.47 -1.79
C LYS A 331 12.33 5.97 -1.87
N ALA A 332 12.20 6.49 -3.09
CA ALA A 332 11.92 7.90 -3.33
C ALA A 332 10.44 8.27 -3.10
N ASP A 333 9.61 7.31 -2.69
CA ASP A 333 8.15 7.48 -2.49
C ASP A 333 7.52 8.17 -3.70
N MET A 334 7.79 7.60 -4.88
CA MET A 334 7.36 8.17 -6.15
C MET A 334 5.86 7.94 -6.35
N ASP A 335 5.17 9.03 -6.69
CA ASP A 335 3.76 9.00 -7.05
C ASP A 335 3.52 8.06 -8.25
N HIS A 336 2.34 7.45 -8.28
CA HIS A 336 1.91 6.58 -9.36
C HIS A 336 0.41 6.75 -9.62
N ASN A 337 -0.02 6.36 -10.83
CA ASN A 337 -1.43 6.39 -11.20
C ASN A 337 -2.21 5.27 -10.50
N TRP A 338 -3.41 5.58 -10.01
CA TRP A 338 -4.32 4.66 -9.31
C TRP A 338 -4.85 3.49 -10.16
N VAL A 339 -4.71 3.54 -11.49
CA VAL A 339 -5.02 2.41 -12.39
C VAL A 339 -4.04 1.24 -12.20
N LEU A 340 -2.87 1.50 -11.61
CA LEU A 340 -1.83 0.50 -11.36
C LEU A 340 -2.11 -0.26 -10.05
N PRO A 341 -1.53 -1.46 -9.87
CA PRO A 341 -1.60 -2.17 -8.60
C PRO A 341 -1.16 -1.28 -7.43
N ILE A 342 -1.76 -1.47 -6.25
CA ILE A 342 -1.54 -0.57 -5.09
C ILE A 342 -0.06 -0.47 -4.65
N PHE A 343 0.74 -1.50 -4.93
CA PHE A 343 2.19 -1.51 -4.72
C PHE A 343 2.93 -1.76 -6.04
N PRO A 344 2.92 -0.81 -6.99
CA PRO A 344 3.32 -1.07 -8.36
C PRO A 344 4.79 -1.50 -8.47
N PHE A 345 5.68 -0.93 -7.65
CA PHE A 345 7.10 -1.28 -7.65
C PHE A 345 7.35 -2.71 -7.15
N ARG A 346 6.63 -3.16 -6.12
CA ARG A 346 6.71 -4.56 -5.64
C ARG A 346 6.18 -5.52 -6.69
N PHE A 347 5.05 -5.19 -7.33
CA PHE A 347 4.47 -5.98 -8.41
C PHE A 347 5.44 -6.09 -9.60
N LEU A 348 6.02 -4.97 -10.05
CA LEU A 348 6.99 -4.98 -11.16
C LEU A 348 8.16 -5.92 -10.91
N LYS A 349 8.72 -5.94 -9.69
CA LYS A 349 9.83 -6.85 -9.33
C LYS A 349 9.48 -8.32 -9.53
N GLN A 350 8.25 -8.72 -9.18
CA GLN A 350 7.82 -10.12 -9.29
C GLN A 350 7.32 -10.44 -10.70
N MET A 351 6.56 -9.54 -11.31
CA MET A 351 5.98 -9.73 -12.64
C MET A 351 7.06 -9.77 -13.72
N VAL A 352 8.09 -8.92 -13.68
CA VAL A 352 9.20 -8.98 -14.64
C VAL A 352 9.96 -10.32 -14.56
N THR A 353 10.13 -10.86 -13.35
CA THR A 353 10.71 -12.19 -13.16
C THR A 353 9.79 -13.30 -13.67
N LEU A 354 8.47 -13.19 -13.44
CA LEU A 354 7.50 -14.16 -13.94
C LEU A 354 7.46 -14.20 -15.47
N THR A 355 7.35 -13.05 -16.14
CA THR A 355 7.28 -13.01 -17.61
C THR A 355 8.59 -13.45 -18.25
N ALA A 356 9.76 -13.11 -17.66
CA ALA A 356 11.05 -13.61 -18.11
C ALA A 356 11.15 -15.14 -17.97
N TYR A 357 10.68 -15.69 -16.85
CA TYR A 357 10.59 -17.14 -16.66
C TYR A 357 9.66 -17.78 -17.71
N CYS A 358 8.50 -17.16 -17.97
CA CYS A 358 7.55 -17.67 -18.96
C CYS A 358 8.14 -17.66 -20.38
N LYS A 359 8.79 -16.56 -20.78
CA LYS A 359 9.49 -16.45 -22.08
C LYS A 359 10.57 -17.53 -22.23
N ASN A 360 11.43 -17.70 -21.21
CA ASN A 360 12.51 -18.68 -21.24
C ASN A 360 12.01 -20.13 -21.30
N ASN A 361 10.77 -20.39 -20.88
CA ASN A 361 10.18 -21.72 -20.83
C ASN A 361 9.07 -21.93 -21.88
N ASN A 362 8.90 -21.02 -22.85
CA ASN A 362 7.83 -21.06 -23.85
C ASN A 362 6.45 -21.26 -23.21
N ILE A 363 6.11 -20.39 -22.26
CA ILE A 363 4.81 -20.35 -21.58
C ILE A 363 4.15 -19.03 -22.00
N ASP A 364 2.94 -19.14 -22.54
CA ASP A 364 2.13 -17.97 -22.85
C ASP A 364 1.55 -17.36 -21.57
N PHE A 365 1.93 -16.12 -21.29
CA PHE A 365 1.43 -15.33 -20.16
C PHE A 365 0.58 -14.14 -20.61
N GLU A 366 0.55 -13.81 -21.91
CA GLU A 366 -0.27 -12.71 -22.42
C GLU A 366 -1.66 -13.21 -22.76
N GLY A 367 -1.74 -14.42 -23.33
CA GLY A 367 -2.98 -15.03 -23.79
C GLY A 367 -3.52 -14.36 -25.06
N GLY A 368 -4.63 -14.90 -25.56
CA GLY A 368 -5.37 -14.32 -26.67
C GLY A 368 -6.38 -13.25 -26.25
N PRO A 369 -7.05 -12.57 -27.21
CA PRO A 369 -8.07 -11.56 -26.94
C PRO A 369 -9.22 -12.03 -26.02
N GLU A 370 -9.53 -13.33 -26.03
CA GLU A 370 -10.54 -13.92 -25.14
C GLU A 370 -10.18 -13.80 -23.64
N VAL A 371 -8.89 -13.89 -23.29
CA VAL A 371 -8.45 -13.75 -21.89
C VAL A 371 -8.78 -12.34 -21.40
N LEU A 372 -8.40 -11.33 -22.17
CA LEU A 372 -8.70 -9.94 -21.86
C LEU A 372 -10.19 -9.64 -21.84
N ASP A 373 -10.98 -10.17 -22.78
CA ASP A 373 -12.45 -10.01 -22.78
C ASP A 373 -13.05 -10.58 -21.48
N ASN A 374 -12.65 -11.78 -21.07
CA ASN A 374 -13.16 -12.38 -19.84
C ASN A 374 -12.71 -11.60 -18.59
N CYS A 375 -11.45 -11.14 -18.52
CA CYS A 375 -10.98 -10.27 -17.45
C CYS A 375 -11.79 -8.97 -17.38
N ASN A 376 -12.06 -8.32 -18.53
CA ASN A 376 -12.86 -7.10 -18.59
C ASN A 376 -14.31 -7.33 -18.16
N ARG A 377 -14.91 -8.46 -18.53
CA ARG A 377 -16.26 -8.84 -18.10
C ARG A 377 -16.34 -9.08 -16.60
N LEU A 378 -15.36 -9.77 -16.01
CA LEU A 378 -15.25 -9.94 -14.56
C LEU A 378 -14.95 -8.62 -13.84
N ASN A 379 -14.22 -7.69 -14.47
CA ASN A 379 -13.96 -6.36 -13.92
C ASN A 379 -15.19 -5.44 -14.01
N SER A 380 -16.12 -5.71 -14.92
CA SER A 380 -17.33 -4.90 -15.10
C SER A 380 -18.39 -5.14 -14.02
N LYS A 381 -19.28 -4.17 -13.81
CA LYS A 381 -20.46 -4.34 -12.95
C LYS A 381 -21.48 -5.24 -13.63
N VAL A 382 -21.52 -6.50 -13.22
CA VAL A 382 -22.50 -7.51 -13.64
C VAL A 382 -23.29 -8.03 -12.44
N SER A 383 -24.48 -8.59 -12.66
CA SER A 383 -25.23 -9.22 -11.57
C SER A 383 -24.50 -10.46 -11.06
N PHE A 384 -24.75 -10.85 -9.80
CA PHE A 384 -24.15 -12.06 -9.24
C PHE A 384 -24.41 -13.31 -10.10
N PRO A 385 -25.64 -13.61 -10.58
CA PRO A 385 -25.87 -14.78 -11.42
C PRO A 385 -25.03 -14.78 -12.71
N GLN A 386 -24.87 -13.62 -13.35
CA GLN A 386 -24.05 -13.48 -14.56
C GLN A 386 -22.56 -13.70 -14.26
N ARG A 387 -22.07 -13.14 -13.15
CA ARG A 387 -20.69 -13.33 -12.67
C ARG A 387 -20.43 -14.80 -12.36
N TYR A 388 -21.29 -15.42 -11.55
CA TYR A 388 -21.18 -16.82 -11.14
C TYR A 388 -21.18 -17.78 -12.34
N GLN A 389 -22.03 -17.52 -13.35
CA GLN A 389 -22.03 -18.28 -14.60
C GLN A 389 -20.72 -18.11 -15.39
N LEU A 390 -20.17 -16.90 -15.46
CA LEU A 390 -18.90 -16.63 -16.13
C LEU A 390 -17.73 -17.32 -15.42
N GLU A 391 -17.66 -17.23 -14.09
CA GLU A 391 -16.65 -17.93 -13.30
C GLU A 391 -16.74 -19.45 -13.47
N ASN A 392 -17.94 -20.02 -13.42
CA ASN A 392 -18.15 -21.46 -13.65
C ASN A 392 -17.75 -21.87 -15.08
N LYS A 393 -18.04 -21.03 -16.08
CA LYS A 393 -17.56 -21.26 -17.46
C LYS A 393 -16.03 -21.33 -17.45
N LEU A 394 -15.36 -20.33 -16.86
CA LEU A 394 -13.90 -20.27 -16.81
C LEU A 394 -13.29 -21.47 -16.06
N ILE A 395 -13.79 -21.81 -14.87
CA ILE A 395 -13.32 -22.98 -14.09
C ILE A 395 -13.34 -24.25 -14.94
N ASN A 396 -14.35 -24.42 -15.79
CA ASN A 396 -14.53 -25.62 -16.61
C ASN A 396 -13.79 -25.57 -17.97
N THR A 397 -13.48 -24.39 -18.51
CA THR A 397 -12.87 -24.24 -19.85
C THR A 397 -11.39 -23.85 -19.80
N LEU A 398 -10.89 -23.37 -18.67
CA LEU A 398 -9.46 -23.07 -18.48
C LEU A 398 -8.60 -24.32 -18.66
N SER A 399 -7.36 -24.11 -19.07
CA SER A 399 -6.36 -25.15 -19.26
C SER A 399 -5.04 -24.75 -18.62
N LEU A 400 -4.15 -25.72 -18.43
CA LEU A 400 -2.80 -25.45 -17.90
C LEU A 400 -1.98 -24.53 -18.83
N ASN A 401 -2.38 -24.41 -20.10
CA ASN A 401 -1.70 -23.53 -21.06
C ASN A 401 -2.11 -22.07 -20.97
N ASN A 402 -3.31 -21.76 -20.46
CA ASN A 402 -3.82 -20.37 -20.42
C ASN A 402 -4.00 -19.81 -19.01
N ILE A 403 -3.96 -20.64 -17.96
CA ILE A 403 -4.13 -20.18 -16.58
C ILE A 403 -3.14 -19.07 -16.18
N THR A 404 -1.89 -19.17 -16.64
CA THR A 404 -0.84 -18.17 -16.39
C THR A 404 -1.21 -16.80 -16.97
N ALA A 405 -1.89 -16.77 -18.12
CA ALA A 405 -2.32 -15.52 -18.73
C ALA A 405 -3.41 -14.84 -17.90
N TYR A 406 -4.36 -15.61 -17.37
CA TYR A 406 -5.36 -15.06 -16.44
C TYR A 406 -4.71 -14.53 -15.16
N GLU A 407 -3.79 -15.27 -14.54
CA GLU A 407 -3.06 -14.80 -13.35
C GLU A 407 -2.29 -13.50 -13.63
N TYR A 408 -1.63 -13.38 -14.78
CA TYR A 408 -0.96 -12.14 -15.19
C TYR A 408 -1.93 -10.95 -15.24
N TRP A 409 -3.06 -11.08 -15.94
CA TRP A 409 -4.03 -10.00 -16.05
C TRP A 409 -4.78 -9.71 -14.75
N PHE A 410 -5.00 -10.71 -13.90
CA PHE A 410 -5.54 -10.49 -12.55
C PHE A 410 -4.59 -9.67 -11.68
N LEU A 411 -3.26 -9.86 -11.82
CA LEU A 411 -2.27 -9.01 -11.15
C LEU A 411 -2.19 -7.60 -11.73
N VAL A 412 -2.31 -7.45 -13.06
CA VAL A 412 -2.35 -6.12 -13.70
C VAL A 412 -3.52 -5.30 -13.19
N TYR A 413 -4.69 -5.92 -13.05
CA TYR A 413 -5.95 -5.27 -12.66
C TYR A 413 -6.30 -5.49 -11.17
N GLU A 414 -5.29 -5.62 -10.31
CA GLU A 414 -5.46 -5.94 -8.89
C GLU A 414 -6.41 -5.00 -8.14
N GLN A 415 -6.42 -3.70 -8.50
CA GLN A 415 -7.31 -2.69 -7.91
C GLN A 415 -8.81 -2.98 -8.08
N SER A 416 -9.18 -3.94 -8.94
CA SER A 416 -10.56 -4.38 -9.05
C SER A 416 -10.87 -5.48 -8.04
N ASP A 417 -11.50 -5.09 -6.93
CA ASP A 417 -11.97 -6.04 -5.91
C ASP A 417 -12.81 -7.17 -6.53
N ASP A 418 -13.78 -6.81 -7.36
CA ASP A 418 -14.67 -7.77 -8.03
C ASP A 418 -13.91 -8.80 -8.87
N LEU A 419 -12.94 -8.33 -9.66
CA LEU A 419 -12.08 -9.23 -10.43
C LEU A 419 -11.22 -10.10 -9.51
N SER A 420 -10.65 -9.52 -8.46
CA SER A 420 -9.74 -10.23 -7.57
C SER A 420 -10.44 -11.35 -6.77
N TYR A 421 -11.68 -11.13 -6.34
CA TYR A 421 -12.50 -12.19 -5.72
C TYR A 421 -12.89 -13.29 -6.71
N SER A 422 -13.32 -12.92 -7.92
CA SER A 422 -13.58 -13.89 -8.99
C SER A 422 -12.33 -14.69 -9.32
N ALA A 423 -11.16 -14.04 -9.41
CA ALA A 423 -9.86 -14.68 -9.62
C ALA A 423 -9.55 -15.68 -8.51
N GLY A 424 -9.74 -15.29 -7.24
CA GLY A 424 -9.52 -16.19 -6.10
C GLY A 424 -10.29 -17.49 -6.21
N ARG A 425 -11.60 -17.41 -6.48
CA ARG A 425 -12.47 -18.57 -6.68
C ARG A 425 -12.05 -19.42 -7.89
N ILE A 426 -11.83 -18.77 -9.04
CA ILE A 426 -11.46 -19.45 -10.28
C ILE A 426 -10.15 -20.22 -10.12
N LEU A 427 -9.12 -19.58 -9.57
CA LEU A 427 -7.80 -20.18 -9.38
C LEU A 427 -7.86 -21.36 -8.40
N ASP A 428 -8.56 -21.20 -7.27
CA ASP A 428 -8.69 -22.25 -6.26
C ASP A 428 -9.32 -23.53 -6.84
N ALA A 429 -10.49 -23.38 -7.46
CA ALA A 429 -11.20 -24.49 -8.08
C ALA A 429 -10.41 -25.10 -9.25
N PHE A 430 -9.83 -24.27 -10.13
CA PHE A 430 -9.06 -24.74 -11.28
C PHE A 430 -7.85 -25.57 -10.87
N TYR A 431 -7.04 -25.07 -9.93
CA TYR A 431 -5.84 -25.76 -9.48
C TYR A 431 -6.17 -27.06 -8.75
N SER A 432 -7.24 -27.08 -7.93
CA SER A 432 -7.71 -28.31 -7.30
C SER A 432 -8.14 -29.37 -8.32
N LYS A 433 -8.93 -29.00 -9.33
CA LYS A 433 -9.45 -29.94 -10.35
C LYS A 433 -8.36 -30.46 -11.29
N ASN A 434 -7.25 -29.74 -11.44
CA ASN A 434 -6.14 -30.13 -12.31
C ASN A 434 -4.88 -30.58 -11.54
N TRP A 435 -4.97 -30.76 -10.22
CA TRP A 435 -3.81 -30.98 -9.36
C TRP A 435 -2.93 -32.17 -9.78
N SER A 436 -3.55 -33.32 -10.07
CA SER A 436 -2.82 -34.50 -10.52
C SER A 436 -2.04 -34.25 -11.81
N LYS A 437 -2.59 -33.46 -12.76
CA LYS A 437 -1.89 -33.11 -14.00
C LYS A 437 -0.71 -32.18 -13.74
N ILE A 438 -0.83 -31.27 -12.77
CA ILE A 438 0.22 -30.32 -12.40
C ILE A 438 1.39 -31.05 -11.74
N VAL A 439 1.11 -31.88 -10.74
CA VAL A 439 2.15 -32.58 -9.98
C VAL A 439 2.89 -33.63 -10.82
N ASN A 440 2.21 -34.25 -11.77
CA ASN A 440 2.80 -35.27 -12.65
C ASN A 440 3.51 -34.69 -13.89
N ASP A 441 3.38 -33.39 -14.16
CA ASP A 441 4.10 -32.71 -15.23
C ASP A 441 5.17 -31.79 -14.63
N LYS A 442 6.45 -32.11 -14.87
CA LYS A 442 7.57 -31.36 -14.30
C LYS A 442 7.51 -29.86 -14.65
N LYS A 443 7.15 -29.51 -15.89
CA LYS A 443 7.10 -28.12 -16.36
C LYS A 443 5.98 -27.36 -15.62
N GLN A 444 4.84 -28.00 -15.42
CA GLN A 444 3.70 -27.41 -14.70
C GLN A 444 3.97 -27.29 -13.20
N LEU A 445 4.59 -28.31 -12.58
CA LEU A 445 5.00 -28.27 -11.17
C LEU A 445 6.05 -27.17 -10.92
N ASP A 446 7.07 -27.07 -11.78
CA ASP A 446 8.08 -26.02 -11.71
C ASP A 446 7.46 -24.62 -11.86
N LEU A 447 6.55 -24.45 -12.81
CA LEU A 447 5.82 -23.18 -13.01
C LEU A 447 4.97 -22.84 -11.79
N TYR A 448 4.24 -23.79 -11.23
CA TYR A 448 3.41 -23.60 -10.04
C TYR A 448 4.25 -23.16 -8.82
N LEU A 449 5.38 -23.82 -8.59
CA LEU A 449 6.31 -23.48 -7.50
C LEU A 449 7.04 -22.16 -7.75
N LYS A 450 7.32 -21.80 -9.01
CA LYS A 450 7.87 -20.48 -9.33
C LYS A 450 6.85 -19.38 -9.07
N LYS A 451 5.57 -19.60 -9.43
CA LYS A 451 4.48 -18.67 -9.12
C LYS A 451 4.30 -18.48 -7.62
N SER A 452 4.30 -19.55 -6.83
CA SER A 452 4.01 -19.46 -5.39
C SER A 452 4.94 -18.49 -4.66
N ILE A 453 6.25 -18.52 -4.93
CA ILE A 453 7.20 -17.59 -4.31
C ILE A 453 7.12 -16.17 -4.86
N LEU A 454 6.89 -16.00 -6.17
CA LEU A 454 6.74 -14.66 -6.75
C LEU A 454 5.47 -13.98 -6.22
N PHE A 455 4.39 -14.74 -6.04
CA PHE A 455 3.12 -14.28 -5.49
C PHE A 455 3.21 -13.99 -3.98
N GLU A 456 3.90 -14.84 -3.20
CA GLU A 456 4.25 -14.59 -1.78
C GLU A 456 5.03 -13.27 -1.62
N ARG A 457 5.94 -12.95 -2.55
CA ARG A 457 6.77 -11.74 -2.52
C ARG A 457 6.07 -10.46 -2.97
N LEU A 458 4.81 -10.51 -3.41
CA LEU A 458 4.02 -9.30 -3.65
C LEU A 458 3.82 -8.50 -2.36
N GLY A 459 3.78 -9.20 -1.20
CA GLY A 459 3.66 -8.57 0.10
C GLY A 459 2.30 -7.89 0.32
N ILE A 460 1.25 -8.47 -0.25
CA ILE A 460 -0.14 -8.05 -0.14
C ILE A 460 -0.99 -9.22 0.34
N ILE A 461 -2.07 -8.95 1.07
CA ILE A 461 -3.04 -9.96 1.49
C ILE A 461 -3.72 -10.63 0.29
N GLY A 462 -4.24 -11.85 0.45
CA GLY A 462 -4.90 -12.62 -0.62
C GLY A 462 -4.39 -14.06 -0.73
N ILE A 463 -5.06 -14.88 -1.54
CA ILE A 463 -4.67 -16.29 -1.77
C ILE A 463 -3.33 -16.45 -2.50
N CYS A 464 -2.79 -15.37 -3.07
CA CYS A 464 -1.44 -15.31 -3.64
C CYS A 464 -0.35 -15.81 -2.67
N ASN A 465 -0.58 -15.68 -1.36
CA ASN A 465 0.33 -16.16 -0.31
C ASN A 465 0.16 -17.65 0.03
N ASN A 466 -0.93 -18.27 -0.43
CA ASN A 466 -1.40 -19.57 0.05
C ASN A 466 -1.22 -20.69 -0.97
N TYR A 467 -0.47 -20.47 -2.06
CA TYR A 467 -0.30 -21.49 -3.12
C TYR A 467 0.25 -22.81 -2.57
N LEU A 468 1.08 -22.78 -1.53
CA LEU A 468 1.59 -24.00 -0.92
C LEU A 468 0.54 -24.81 -0.14
N ASN A 469 -0.64 -24.24 0.16
CA ASN A 469 -1.71 -24.96 0.85
C ASN A 469 -2.24 -26.16 0.06
N LYS A 470 -2.02 -26.18 -1.27
CA LYS A 470 -2.34 -27.36 -2.10
C LYS A 470 -1.53 -28.60 -1.77
N PHE A 471 -0.42 -28.44 -1.06
CA PHE A 471 0.38 -29.57 -0.57
C PHE A 471 -0.02 -30.02 0.85
N ILE A 472 -0.97 -29.36 1.53
CA ILE A 472 -1.47 -29.83 2.83
C ILE A 472 -2.04 -31.24 2.64
N ASN A 473 -1.61 -32.18 3.50
CA ASN A 473 -2.00 -33.59 3.43
C ASN A 473 -1.69 -34.24 2.07
N ALA A 474 -0.61 -33.81 1.39
CA ALA A 474 -0.19 -34.41 0.13
C ALA A 474 -0.01 -35.93 0.23
N ASP A 475 -0.51 -36.65 -0.78
CA ASP A 475 -0.34 -38.09 -0.85
C ASP A 475 1.13 -38.48 -1.14
N SER A 476 1.44 -39.76 -0.94
CA SER A 476 2.80 -40.27 -1.15
C SER A 476 3.28 -40.09 -2.60
N ALA A 477 2.37 -40.12 -3.58
CA ALA A 477 2.70 -39.89 -4.98
C ALA A 477 3.17 -38.45 -5.21
N THR A 478 2.44 -37.46 -4.69
CA THR A 478 2.79 -36.04 -4.74
C THR A 478 4.10 -35.75 -4.04
N LEU A 479 4.30 -36.30 -2.83
CA LEU A 479 5.56 -36.16 -2.09
C LEU A 479 6.74 -36.76 -2.85
N ASN A 480 6.56 -37.89 -3.52
CA ASN A 480 7.60 -38.49 -4.35
C ASN A 480 7.93 -37.59 -5.56
N MET A 481 6.92 -37.04 -6.24
CA MET A 481 7.14 -36.11 -7.35
C MET A 481 7.90 -34.85 -6.90
N LEU A 482 7.59 -34.29 -5.72
CA LEU A 482 8.36 -33.19 -5.15
C LEU A 482 9.81 -33.57 -4.84
N LYS A 483 10.05 -34.74 -4.23
CA LYS A 483 11.41 -35.22 -3.90
C LYS A 483 12.27 -35.47 -5.14
N LEU A 484 11.64 -35.85 -6.24
CA LEU A 484 12.31 -36.03 -7.54
C LEU A 484 12.46 -34.72 -8.33
N ASN A 485 11.77 -33.65 -7.92
CA ASN A 485 11.80 -32.38 -8.64
C ASN A 485 13.07 -31.57 -8.32
N VAL A 486 14.07 -31.69 -9.18
CA VAL A 486 15.29 -30.87 -9.14
C VAL A 486 15.19 -29.77 -10.20
N SER A 487 15.49 -28.53 -9.83
CA SER A 487 15.53 -27.37 -10.72
C SER A 487 16.86 -26.63 -10.61
N SER A 488 17.27 -25.93 -11.67
CA SER A 488 18.38 -24.97 -11.61
C SER A 488 17.95 -23.63 -11.00
N ASP A 489 16.64 -23.36 -10.93
CA ASP A 489 16.09 -22.17 -10.32
C ASP A 489 16.03 -22.33 -8.79
N GLN A 490 16.76 -21.47 -8.07
CA GLN A 490 16.85 -21.51 -6.61
C GLN A 490 15.51 -21.27 -5.93
N ASP A 491 14.64 -20.45 -6.52
CA ASP A 491 13.31 -20.16 -6.00
C ASP A 491 12.44 -21.42 -6.01
N ILE A 492 12.53 -22.23 -7.07
CA ILE A 492 11.80 -23.50 -7.20
C ILE A 492 12.29 -24.49 -6.14
N ASN A 493 13.60 -24.69 -6.00
CA ASN A 493 14.15 -25.62 -5.00
C ASN A 493 13.78 -25.22 -3.56
N PHE A 494 13.75 -23.91 -3.28
CA PHE A 494 13.30 -23.37 -2.00
C PHE A 494 11.82 -23.72 -1.74
N GLN A 495 10.96 -23.54 -2.75
CA GLN A 495 9.54 -23.86 -2.66
C GLN A 495 9.27 -25.37 -2.59
N VAL A 496 10.03 -26.22 -3.30
CA VAL A 496 9.99 -27.70 -3.13
C VAL A 496 10.24 -28.07 -1.66
N THR A 497 11.28 -27.50 -1.05
CA THR A 497 11.63 -27.78 0.35
C THR A 497 10.50 -27.38 1.31
N LYS A 498 9.87 -26.22 1.09
CA LYS A 498 8.70 -25.79 1.87
C LYS A 498 7.51 -26.73 1.65
N ALA A 499 7.19 -27.06 0.39
CA ALA A 499 6.07 -27.92 0.02
C ALA A 499 6.17 -29.33 0.64
N ILE A 500 7.36 -29.95 0.62
CA ILE A 500 7.60 -31.26 1.27
C ILE A 500 7.31 -31.16 2.77
N LYS A 501 7.83 -30.12 3.45
CA LYS A 501 7.58 -29.93 4.90
C LYS A 501 6.10 -29.76 5.22
N ILE A 502 5.34 -29.08 4.36
CA ILE A 502 3.90 -28.92 4.52
C ILE A 502 3.18 -30.25 4.31
N GLY A 503 3.51 -30.98 3.24
CA GLY A 503 2.85 -32.25 2.92
C GLY A 503 3.17 -33.41 3.86
N GLU A 504 4.36 -33.44 4.45
CA GLU A 504 4.73 -34.46 5.45
C GLU A 504 4.06 -34.24 6.82
N ARG A 505 3.57 -33.02 7.09
CA ARG A 505 2.77 -32.72 8.29
C ARG A 505 1.33 -33.12 8.04
N ILE A 506 0.97 -34.35 8.40
CA ILE A 506 -0.43 -34.77 8.38
C ILE A 506 -1.23 -33.90 9.35
N GLN A 507 -2.15 -33.11 8.81
CA GLN A 507 -3.08 -32.27 9.55
C GLN A 507 -4.46 -32.96 9.54
N PRO A 508 -4.81 -33.71 10.61
CA PRO A 508 -6.13 -34.30 10.70
C PRO A 508 -7.20 -33.22 10.76
N PHE A 509 -8.40 -33.53 10.27
CA PHE A 509 -9.55 -32.66 10.50
C PHE A 509 -9.76 -32.47 12.01
N LYS A 510 -9.92 -31.21 12.42
CA LYS A 510 -10.19 -30.83 13.80
C LYS A 510 -11.50 -30.07 13.84
N VAL A 511 -12.47 -30.60 14.59
CA VAL A 511 -13.72 -29.92 14.89
C VAL A 511 -13.40 -28.58 15.56
N ALA A 512 -14.10 -27.51 15.18
CA ALA A 512 -13.86 -26.20 15.76
C ALA A 512 -14.15 -26.25 17.26
N SER A 513 -13.15 -25.86 18.08
CA SER A 513 -13.30 -25.84 19.54
C SER A 513 -14.20 -24.69 20.00
N LYS A 514 -14.38 -23.67 19.18
CA LYS A 514 -15.23 -22.52 19.44
C LYS A 514 -16.03 -22.15 18.19
N LYS A 515 -17.33 -22.42 18.20
CA LYS A 515 -18.25 -22.23 17.07
C LYS A 515 -18.96 -20.88 17.06
N TYR A 516 -18.59 -19.99 17.98
CA TYR A 516 -19.17 -18.66 18.18
C TYR A 516 -18.08 -17.66 18.56
N ASN A 517 -18.30 -16.38 18.29
CA ASN A 517 -17.38 -15.31 18.72
C ASN A 517 -18.18 -14.08 19.18
N GLY A 518 -17.51 -12.97 19.49
CA GLY A 518 -18.19 -11.75 19.94
C GLY A 518 -19.14 -11.14 18.89
N GLY A 519 -18.98 -11.49 17.61
CA GLY A 519 -19.81 -11.05 16.49
C GLY A 519 -20.86 -12.06 16.04
N ASN A 520 -20.79 -13.34 16.45
CA ASN A 520 -21.78 -14.36 16.08
C ASN A 520 -22.20 -15.17 17.32
N TYR A 521 -23.45 -15.00 17.75
CA TYR A 521 -24.06 -15.65 18.91
C TYR A 521 -25.59 -15.62 18.78
N ASP A 522 -26.26 -16.61 19.38
CA ASP A 522 -27.72 -16.64 19.43
C ASP A 522 -28.24 -15.58 20.41
N THR A 523 -29.22 -14.82 19.96
CA THR A 523 -29.85 -13.75 20.74
C THR A 523 -31.35 -13.93 20.77
N VAL A 524 -31.99 -13.53 21.87
CA VAL A 524 -33.45 -13.40 21.93
C VAL A 524 -33.77 -11.94 22.19
N VAL A 525 -34.39 -11.27 21.21
CA VAL A 525 -34.84 -9.89 21.37
C VAL A 525 -36.30 -9.89 21.78
N ASN A 526 -36.54 -9.95 23.09
CA ASN A 526 -37.87 -9.77 23.67
C ASN A 526 -38.39 -8.35 23.40
N ASP A 527 -39.69 -8.22 23.13
CA ASP A 527 -40.38 -6.95 22.87
C ASP A 527 -39.78 -6.11 21.74
N PHE A 528 -39.27 -6.76 20.69
CA PHE A 528 -38.65 -6.08 19.55
C PHE A 528 -39.55 -5.00 18.94
N GLU A 529 -40.85 -5.30 18.76
CA GLU A 529 -41.86 -4.36 18.24
C GLU A 529 -41.99 -3.07 19.05
N LYS A 530 -41.66 -3.12 20.35
CA LYS A 530 -41.66 -1.95 21.23
C LYS A 530 -40.31 -1.26 21.25
N LYS A 531 -39.22 -2.03 21.31
CA LYS A 531 -37.85 -1.51 21.44
C LYS A 531 -37.39 -0.75 20.20
N LEU A 532 -37.66 -1.27 19.00
CA LEU A 532 -37.18 -0.66 17.77
C LEU A 532 -37.76 0.76 17.56
N PRO A 533 -39.08 0.99 17.64
CA PRO A 533 -39.65 2.34 17.56
C PRO A 533 -39.11 3.28 18.66
N GLN A 534 -38.91 2.78 19.88
CA GLN A 534 -38.33 3.59 20.96
C GLN A 534 -36.93 4.09 20.62
N LEU A 535 -36.07 3.25 20.04
CA LEU A 535 -34.73 3.65 19.59
C LEU A 535 -34.80 4.67 18.45
N MET A 536 -35.68 4.45 17.48
CA MET A 536 -35.88 5.34 16.32
C MET A 536 -36.31 6.76 16.71
N HIS A 537 -36.91 6.95 17.89
CA HIS A 537 -37.36 8.25 18.40
C HIS A 537 -36.45 8.84 19.49
N LEU A 538 -35.27 8.25 19.75
CA LEU A 538 -34.31 8.82 20.70
C LEU A 538 -33.82 10.20 20.24
N LYS A 539 -33.85 11.15 21.17
CA LYS A 539 -33.32 12.51 21.00
C LYS A 539 -31.81 12.56 21.26
N ILE A 540 -31.06 11.84 20.43
CA ILE A 540 -29.59 11.80 20.42
C ILE A 540 -29.06 12.12 19.01
N ASP A 541 -27.75 12.18 18.83
CA ASP A 541 -27.17 12.34 17.49
C ASP A 541 -27.67 11.23 16.55
N SER A 542 -27.92 11.61 15.30
CA SER A 542 -28.39 10.70 14.25
C SER A 542 -27.47 9.50 14.03
N TRP A 543 -26.15 9.66 14.08
CA TRP A 543 -25.20 8.57 13.90
C TRP A 543 -25.29 7.58 15.05
N ASP A 544 -25.29 8.08 16.29
CA ASP A 544 -25.45 7.25 17.50
C ASP A 544 -26.80 6.50 17.50
N ARG A 545 -27.85 7.14 16.99
CA ARG A 545 -29.17 6.52 16.86
C ARG A 545 -29.18 5.44 15.80
N ASP A 546 -28.63 5.70 14.62
CA ASP A 546 -28.52 4.73 13.52
C ASP A 546 -27.70 3.50 13.95
N GLU A 547 -26.61 3.71 14.70
CA GLU A 547 -25.80 2.63 15.28
C GLU A 547 -26.62 1.78 16.26
N LYS A 548 -27.38 2.41 17.17
CA LYS A 548 -28.27 1.69 18.11
C LYS A 548 -29.37 0.91 17.39
N VAL A 549 -29.97 1.50 16.36
CA VAL A 549 -30.99 0.86 15.53
C VAL A 549 -30.39 -0.36 14.80
N SER A 550 -29.25 -0.18 14.12
CA SER A 550 -28.53 -1.27 13.44
C SER A 550 -28.12 -2.38 14.41
N THR A 551 -27.63 -2.03 15.60
CA THR A 551 -27.26 -2.99 16.65
C THR A 551 -28.46 -3.80 17.15
N LEU A 552 -29.66 -3.23 17.18
CA LEU A 552 -30.86 -3.96 17.56
C LEU A 552 -31.33 -4.88 16.42
N LEU A 553 -31.31 -4.40 15.18
CA LEU A 553 -31.65 -5.19 14.00
C LEU A 553 -30.73 -6.39 13.83
N SER A 554 -29.43 -6.22 14.07
CA SER A 554 -28.48 -7.32 13.93
C SER A 554 -28.69 -8.44 14.95
N LYS A 555 -29.45 -8.21 16.02
CA LYS A 555 -29.77 -9.19 17.07
C LYS A 555 -31.09 -9.94 16.84
N ILE A 556 -31.85 -9.62 15.81
CA ILE A 556 -33.12 -10.32 15.55
C ILE A 556 -32.87 -11.77 15.12
N ASN A 557 -33.91 -12.60 15.24
CA ASN A 557 -33.93 -13.96 14.69
C ASN A 557 -34.76 -14.02 13.39
N TYR A 558 -34.68 -15.14 12.67
CA TYR A 558 -35.35 -15.32 11.37
C TYR A 558 -36.85 -14.99 11.44
N ASN A 559 -37.55 -15.42 12.49
CA ASN A 559 -38.98 -15.18 12.72
C ASN A 559 -39.35 -13.70 12.98
N GLN A 560 -38.36 -12.83 13.21
CA GLN A 560 -38.56 -11.40 13.45
C GLN A 560 -38.25 -10.53 12.22
N VAL A 561 -37.65 -11.11 11.16
CA VAL A 561 -37.26 -10.40 9.93
C VAL A 561 -38.45 -9.66 9.30
N GLY A 562 -39.60 -10.33 9.18
CA GLY A 562 -40.79 -9.74 8.56
C GLY A 562 -41.30 -8.51 9.33
N VAL A 563 -41.23 -8.53 10.65
CA VAL A 563 -41.61 -7.39 11.51
C VAL A 563 -40.55 -6.28 11.44
N ALA A 564 -39.26 -6.64 11.44
CA ALA A 564 -38.15 -5.69 11.35
C ALA A 564 -38.23 -4.84 10.08
N LEU A 565 -38.41 -5.48 8.92
CA LEU A 565 -38.54 -4.79 7.63
C LEU A 565 -39.74 -3.83 7.61
N LYS A 566 -40.88 -4.22 8.20
CA LYS A 566 -42.07 -3.37 8.29
C LYS A 566 -41.86 -2.15 9.19
N LEU A 567 -41.26 -2.34 10.36
CA LEU A 567 -41.09 -1.26 11.34
C LEU A 567 -40.03 -0.23 10.92
N ILE A 568 -38.96 -0.69 10.27
CA ILE A 568 -37.87 0.19 9.85
C ILE A 568 -38.19 0.96 8.55
N GLU A 569 -39.25 0.60 7.83
CA GLU A 569 -39.58 1.11 6.49
C GLU A 569 -39.53 2.65 6.42
N ASN A 570 -40.16 3.32 7.37
CA ASN A 570 -40.26 4.79 7.39
C ASN A 570 -39.12 5.48 8.17
N TYR A 571 -38.14 4.73 8.66
CA TYR A 571 -36.97 5.29 9.32
C TYR A 571 -35.90 5.69 8.30
N SER A 572 -35.38 6.92 8.40
CA SER A 572 -34.30 7.42 7.55
C SER A 572 -32.97 7.32 8.29
N PHE A 573 -32.10 6.43 7.80
CA PHE A 573 -30.69 6.43 8.18
C PHE A 573 -29.98 7.62 7.53
N LYS A 574 -28.86 8.07 8.10
CA LYS A 574 -27.94 9.01 7.42
C LYS A 574 -27.27 8.38 6.20
N ARG A 575 -26.96 7.08 6.28
CA ARG A 575 -26.46 6.28 5.16
C ARG A 575 -27.51 5.24 4.80
N ASN A 576 -28.16 5.40 3.65
CA ASN A 576 -29.22 4.49 3.24
C ASN A 576 -28.73 3.05 3.09
N ASP A 577 -27.50 2.89 2.62
CA ASP A 577 -26.80 1.62 2.43
C ASP A 577 -26.63 0.82 3.74
N ASP A 578 -26.66 1.48 4.91
CA ASP A 578 -26.52 0.85 6.22
C ASP A 578 -27.84 0.26 6.77
N LYS A 579 -29.00 0.69 6.24
CA LYS A 579 -30.32 0.41 6.83
C LYS A 579 -30.71 -1.08 6.80
N TYR A 580 -30.34 -1.77 5.73
CA TYR A 580 -30.77 -3.15 5.46
C TYR A 580 -29.60 -4.15 5.41
N THR A 581 -28.41 -3.76 5.86
CA THR A 581 -27.19 -4.59 5.83
C THR A 581 -27.36 -5.93 6.56
N PHE A 582 -28.19 -5.99 7.60
CA PHE A 582 -28.47 -7.21 8.35
C PHE A 582 -29.08 -8.33 7.47
N MET A 583 -29.82 -7.97 6.41
CA MET A 583 -30.40 -8.96 5.48
C MET A 583 -29.30 -9.75 4.75
N ASP A 584 -28.26 -9.05 4.33
CA ASP A 584 -27.09 -9.64 3.67
C ASP A 584 -26.15 -10.27 4.71
N ARG A 585 -25.60 -9.47 5.64
CA ARG A 585 -24.50 -9.87 6.54
C ARG A 585 -24.89 -10.88 7.62
N ASP A 586 -26.13 -10.85 8.09
CA ASP A 586 -26.57 -11.71 9.20
C ASP A 586 -27.34 -12.92 8.69
N PHE A 587 -28.19 -12.73 7.68
CA PHE A 587 -29.09 -13.76 7.13
C PHE A 587 -28.66 -14.34 5.78
N GLY A 588 -27.71 -13.72 5.07
CA GLY A 588 -27.17 -14.20 3.80
C GLY A 588 -27.96 -13.83 2.55
N PHE A 589 -28.97 -12.97 2.62
CA PHE A 589 -29.80 -12.60 1.46
C PHE A 589 -29.11 -11.53 0.58
N PHE A 590 -27.95 -11.87 0.02
CA PHE A 590 -27.04 -10.94 -0.65
C PHE A 590 -27.46 -10.53 -2.09
N ASN A 591 -28.18 -11.40 -2.80
CA ASN A 591 -28.56 -11.19 -4.20
C ASN A 591 -29.83 -10.31 -4.35
N CYS A 592 -30.07 -9.43 -3.39
CA CYS A 592 -31.26 -8.56 -3.34
C CYS A 592 -30.88 -7.18 -2.81
N ASP A 593 -31.27 -6.14 -3.54
CA ASP A 593 -31.16 -4.78 -3.04
C ASP A 593 -32.38 -4.44 -2.18
N PHE A 594 -32.25 -4.66 -0.87
CA PHE A 594 -33.30 -4.34 0.09
C PHE A 594 -33.54 -2.84 0.25
N SER A 595 -32.78 -1.95 -0.39
CA SER A 595 -33.13 -0.53 -0.48
C SER A 595 -34.30 -0.26 -1.44
N ASP A 596 -34.58 -1.19 -2.36
CA ASP A 596 -35.74 -1.13 -3.27
C ASP A 596 -37.04 -1.62 -2.57
N PRO A 597 -38.08 -0.78 -2.46
CA PRO A 597 -39.37 -1.16 -1.85
C PRO A 597 -40.08 -2.32 -2.57
N VAL A 598 -39.88 -2.48 -3.89
CA VAL A 598 -40.47 -3.59 -4.66
C VAL A 598 -39.84 -4.90 -4.21
N ILE A 599 -38.51 -4.95 -4.11
CA ILE A 599 -37.77 -6.12 -3.63
C ILE A 599 -38.17 -6.49 -2.20
N ARG A 600 -38.34 -5.49 -1.32
CA ARG A 600 -38.81 -5.73 0.06
C ARG A 600 -40.21 -6.32 0.09
N LYS A 601 -41.12 -5.79 -0.72
CA LYS A 601 -42.49 -6.30 -0.82
C LYS A 601 -42.52 -7.74 -1.30
N ASP A 602 -41.81 -8.04 -2.39
CA ASP A 602 -41.73 -9.40 -2.94
C ASP A 602 -41.12 -10.38 -1.93
N PHE A 603 -40.10 -9.94 -1.18
CA PHE A 603 -39.51 -10.73 -0.09
C PHE A 603 -40.56 -11.02 1.00
N LEU A 604 -41.30 -10.01 1.46
CA LEU A 604 -42.29 -10.15 2.52
C LEU A 604 -43.49 -11.01 2.10
N ASP A 605 -43.94 -10.89 0.85
CA ASP A 605 -45.03 -11.68 0.30
C ASP A 605 -44.64 -13.17 0.28
N TYR A 606 -43.43 -13.50 -0.18
CA TYR A 606 -42.93 -14.89 -0.17
C TYR A 606 -42.66 -15.40 1.26
N TYR A 607 -42.07 -14.57 2.13
CA TYR A 607 -41.80 -14.87 3.54
C TYR A 607 -43.07 -15.17 4.35
N GLY A 608 -44.18 -14.51 4.03
CA GLY A 608 -45.45 -14.70 4.72
C GLY A 608 -46.14 -16.05 4.44
N THR A 609 -45.81 -16.70 3.31
CA THR A 609 -46.50 -17.92 2.86
C THR A 609 -45.62 -19.17 2.82
N HIS A 610 -44.31 -19.03 3.05
CA HIS A 610 -43.34 -20.12 2.97
C HIS A 610 -42.53 -20.25 4.27
N ASN A 611 -42.07 -21.46 4.55
CA ASN A 611 -41.19 -21.70 5.70
C ASN A 611 -39.74 -21.27 5.40
N GLU A 612 -38.89 -21.25 6.44
CA GLU A 612 -37.49 -20.84 6.33
C GLU A 612 -36.70 -21.65 5.28
N CYS A 613 -36.93 -22.97 5.17
CA CYS A 613 -36.23 -23.83 4.23
C CYS A 613 -36.59 -23.48 2.78
N GLU A 614 -37.87 -23.26 2.50
CA GLU A 614 -38.39 -22.84 1.19
C GLU A 614 -37.88 -21.46 0.79
N MET A 615 -37.70 -20.57 1.76
CA MET A 615 -37.12 -19.24 1.58
C MET A 615 -35.66 -19.30 1.14
N TYR A 616 -34.83 -20.05 1.85
CA TYR A 616 -33.42 -20.24 1.47
C TYR A 616 -33.28 -20.95 0.12
N ALA A 617 -34.09 -21.98 -0.17
CA ALA A 617 -34.10 -22.66 -1.45
C ALA A 617 -34.45 -21.72 -2.62
N TYR A 618 -35.49 -20.89 -2.45
CA TYR A 618 -35.91 -19.93 -3.48
C TYR A 618 -34.80 -18.90 -3.80
N TYR A 619 -34.13 -18.36 -2.79
CA TYR A 619 -33.07 -17.36 -3.03
C TYR A 619 -31.78 -17.96 -3.59
N LEU A 620 -31.48 -19.23 -3.31
CA LEU A 620 -30.42 -19.97 -4.00
C LEU A 620 -30.73 -20.12 -5.50
N GLU A 621 -31.97 -20.50 -5.83
CA GLU A 621 -32.42 -20.65 -7.22
C GLU A 621 -32.44 -19.30 -7.95
N LYS A 622 -32.95 -18.25 -7.30
CA LYS A 622 -32.95 -16.86 -7.83
C LYS A 622 -31.53 -16.35 -8.08
N ALA A 623 -30.55 -16.78 -7.27
CA ALA A 623 -29.14 -16.47 -7.48
C ALA A 623 -28.45 -17.33 -8.56
N GLY A 624 -29.15 -18.34 -9.10
CA GLY A 624 -28.61 -19.23 -10.13
C GLY A 624 -27.66 -20.31 -9.59
N ILE A 625 -27.72 -20.62 -8.29
CA ILE A 625 -26.87 -21.64 -7.65
C ILE A 625 -27.35 -23.04 -8.03
N MET A 626 -26.47 -23.82 -8.66
CA MET A 626 -26.81 -25.12 -9.26
C MET A 626 -26.59 -26.31 -8.31
N TYR A 627 -27.25 -26.33 -7.15
CA TYR A 627 -27.04 -27.36 -6.11
C TYR A 627 -27.89 -28.65 -6.27
N LYS A 628 -28.76 -28.71 -7.29
CA LYS A 628 -29.63 -29.86 -7.57
C LYS A 628 -29.13 -30.72 -8.73
N ASN A 629 -29.62 -31.95 -8.78
CA ASN A 629 -29.59 -32.83 -9.95
C ASN A 629 -30.65 -32.42 -10.97
N GLU A 630 -30.58 -32.97 -12.19
CA GLU A 630 -31.60 -32.74 -13.23
C GLU A 630 -33.01 -33.16 -12.78
N ASN A 631 -33.11 -34.20 -11.95
CA ASN A 631 -34.36 -34.67 -11.36
C ASN A 631 -34.84 -33.85 -10.14
N GLN A 632 -34.28 -32.65 -9.91
CA GLN A 632 -34.59 -31.75 -8.79
C GLN A 632 -34.22 -32.23 -7.38
N SER A 633 -33.63 -33.42 -7.22
CA SER A 633 -33.09 -33.86 -5.93
C SER A 633 -31.80 -33.11 -5.57
N ILE A 634 -31.54 -32.93 -4.27
CA ILE A 634 -30.33 -32.27 -3.78
C ILE A 634 -29.08 -33.07 -4.22
N ASN A 635 -28.07 -32.38 -4.74
CA ASN A 635 -26.78 -32.97 -5.10
C ASN A 635 -25.72 -32.58 -4.07
N TYR A 636 -25.44 -33.51 -3.13
CA TYR A 636 -24.46 -33.26 -2.07
C TYR A 636 -23.03 -33.16 -2.56
N ASP A 637 -22.66 -33.78 -3.69
CA ASP A 637 -21.32 -33.63 -4.28
C ASP A 637 -21.10 -32.20 -4.80
N LYS A 638 -22.10 -31.63 -5.48
CA LYS A 638 -22.06 -30.22 -5.90
C LYS A 638 -22.02 -29.26 -4.70
N ILE A 639 -22.82 -29.54 -3.67
CA ILE A 639 -22.78 -28.75 -2.42
C ILE A 639 -21.40 -28.83 -1.78
N TYR A 640 -20.80 -30.02 -1.70
CA TYR A 640 -19.46 -30.19 -1.15
C TYR A 640 -18.42 -29.33 -1.88
N GLU A 641 -18.45 -29.31 -3.23
CA GLU A 641 -17.57 -28.44 -4.02
C GLU A 641 -17.79 -26.95 -3.71
N MET A 642 -19.05 -26.50 -3.65
CA MET A 642 -19.38 -25.10 -3.35
C MET A 642 -18.94 -24.70 -1.94
N LEU A 643 -19.16 -25.57 -0.93
CA LEU A 643 -18.65 -25.35 0.43
C LEU A 643 -17.12 -25.27 0.48
N LYS A 644 -16.41 -25.89 -0.48
CA LYS A 644 -14.95 -25.88 -0.55
C LYS A 644 -14.39 -24.65 -1.24
N PHE A 645 -15.02 -24.17 -2.32
CA PHE A 645 -14.43 -23.18 -3.23
C PHE A 645 -15.17 -21.86 -3.33
N ASP A 646 -16.48 -21.82 -3.03
CA ASP A 646 -17.30 -20.61 -3.25
C ASP A 646 -17.21 -19.63 -2.07
N ALA A 647 -16.61 -20.02 -0.93
CA ALA A 647 -16.23 -19.08 0.12
C ALA A 647 -14.90 -18.43 -0.27
N ALA A 648 -14.98 -17.44 -1.15
CA ALA A 648 -13.86 -16.92 -1.91
C ALA A 648 -13.15 -15.78 -1.16
N ASN A 649 -11.83 -15.92 -1.00
CA ASN A 649 -10.95 -14.79 -0.73
C ASN A 649 -10.39 -14.25 -2.04
N ALA A 650 -10.02 -12.97 -2.05
CA ALA A 650 -9.38 -12.33 -3.20
C ALA A 650 -8.04 -13.01 -3.58
N PHE A 651 -7.69 -12.98 -4.88
CA PHE A 651 -6.38 -13.43 -5.35
C PHE A 651 -5.27 -12.59 -4.73
N VAL A 652 -5.38 -11.28 -4.88
CA VAL A 652 -4.48 -10.24 -4.37
C VAL A 652 -5.32 -9.06 -3.86
N GLY A 653 -4.98 -8.49 -2.71
CA GLY A 653 -5.75 -7.39 -2.12
C GLY A 653 -7.09 -7.83 -1.49
N GLY A 654 -8.16 -7.07 -1.75
CA GLY A 654 -9.51 -7.35 -1.27
C GLY A 654 -9.77 -7.04 0.22
N GLY A 655 -8.91 -6.27 0.87
CA GLY A 655 -9.14 -5.80 2.25
C GLY A 655 -9.23 -6.87 3.34
N GLY A 656 -8.97 -8.14 3.02
CA GLY A 656 -8.97 -9.26 3.97
C GLY A 656 -10.34 -9.85 4.28
N ALA A 657 -11.38 -9.46 3.53
CA ALA A 657 -12.71 -10.03 3.66
C ALA A 657 -12.88 -11.31 2.83
N THR A 658 -13.87 -12.12 3.17
CA THR A 658 -14.31 -13.30 2.41
C THR A 658 -15.66 -12.99 1.76
N ARG A 659 -15.87 -13.40 0.50
CA ARG A 659 -17.19 -13.41 -0.15
C ARG A 659 -17.75 -14.82 -0.10
N ASP A 660 -18.80 -15.02 0.69
CA ASP A 660 -19.27 -16.37 1.03
C ASP A 660 -20.77 -16.44 1.33
N ASN A 661 -21.53 -15.43 0.92
CA ASN A 661 -22.95 -15.37 1.24
C ASN A 661 -23.74 -16.52 0.58
N GLU A 662 -23.39 -16.92 -0.64
CA GLU A 662 -23.94 -18.09 -1.32
C GLU A 662 -23.62 -19.39 -0.57
N VAL A 663 -22.42 -19.49 0.01
CA VAL A 663 -22.03 -20.64 0.85
C VAL A 663 -22.85 -20.66 2.12
N TYR A 664 -23.11 -19.50 2.72
CA TYR A 664 -23.96 -19.42 3.89
C TYR A 664 -25.42 -19.81 3.60
N LEU A 665 -26.01 -19.38 2.46
CA LEU A 665 -27.34 -19.83 2.04
C LEU A 665 -27.40 -21.37 1.88
N LEU A 666 -26.35 -21.99 1.31
CA LEU A 666 -26.25 -23.44 1.20
C LEU A 666 -26.17 -24.12 2.57
N ILE A 667 -25.38 -23.56 3.48
CA ILE A 667 -25.30 -24.03 4.87
C ILE A 667 -26.67 -23.98 5.54
N LYS A 668 -27.42 -22.88 5.40
CA LYS A 668 -28.78 -22.77 5.96
C LYS A 668 -29.72 -23.84 5.43
N LEU A 669 -29.64 -24.15 4.14
CA LEU A 669 -30.41 -25.24 3.55
C LEU A 669 -30.06 -26.59 4.20
N LEU A 670 -28.77 -26.88 4.40
CA LEU A 670 -28.33 -28.11 5.08
C LEU A 670 -28.83 -28.17 6.53
N GLU A 671 -28.75 -27.06 7.25
CA GLU A 671 -29.17 -26.97 8.65
C GLU A 671 -30.63 -27.29 8.86
N LEU A 672 -31.48 -26.72 7.99
CA LEU A 672 -32.92 -26.90 8.04
C LEU A 672 -33.31 -28.31 7.60
N ASN A 673 -32.62 -28.86 6.59
CA ASN A 673 -32.85 -30.22 6.10
C ASN A 673 -32.46 -31.30 7.12
N PHE A 674 -31.30 -31.16 7.77
CA PHE A 674 -30.80 -32.11 8.78
C PHE A 674 -31.20 -31.75 10.21
N LYS A 675 -31.88 -30.62 10.43
CA LYS A 675 -32.33 -30.13 11.74
C LYS A 675 -31.19 -30.00 12.76
N THR A 676 -30.03 -29.52 12.32
CA THR A 676 -28.85 -29.30 13.16
C THR A 676 -28.02 -28.15 12.63
N THR A 677 -27.47 -27.31 13.49
CA THR A 677 -26.48 -26.28 13.12
C THR A 677 -25.04 -26.75 13.28
N LEU A 678 -24.83 -28.04 13.60
CA LEU A 678 -23.56 -28.56 14.09
C LEU A 678 -23.03 -27.83 15.34
N GLY A 679 -23.89 -27.08 16.06
CA GLY A 679 -23.50 -26.29 17.24
C GLY A 679 -23.04 -24.87 16.94
N PHE A 680 -23.14 -24.41 15.69
CA PHE A 680 -23.00 -22.98 15.34
C PHE A 680 -24.29 -22.21 15.67
N PRO A 681 -24.21 -20.88 15.88
CA PRO A 681 -25.40 -20.03 16.05
C PRO A 681 -26.34 -20.06 14.83
N CYS A 682 -27.62 -19.76 15.03
CA CYS A 682 -28.67 -19.91 14.02
C CYS A 682 -28.51 -18.98 12.81
N LYS A 683 -27.77 -17.88 12.96
CA LYS A 683 -27.46 -16.89 11.92
C LYS A 683 -25.94 -16.77 11.66
N LEU A 684 -25.53 -16.05 10.61
CA LEU A 684 -24.12 -15.89 10.25
C LEU A 684 -23.42 -14.90 11.18
N CYS A 685 -24.10 -13.80 11.50
CA CYS A 685 -23.53 -12.70 12.25
C CYS A 685 -24.57 -11.92 13.06
N ASN A 686 -24.07 -11.11 13.99
CA ASN A 686 -24.73 -9.96 14.59
C ASN A 686 -23.97 -8.70 14.16
N SER A 687 -23.91 -8.45 12.85
CA SER A 687 -22.96 -7.52 12.23
C SER A 687 -23.00 -6.11 12.82
N ALA A 688 -24.19 -5.56 13.07
CA ALA A 688 -24.37 -4.18 13.56
C ALA A 688 -23.57 -3.15 12.72
N ASN A 689 -23.61 -3.30 11.38
CA ASN A 689 -22.78 -2.57 10.41
C ASN A 689 -21.26 -2.79 10.49
N MET A 690 -20.77 -3.68 11.36
CA MET A 690 -19.38 -4.13 11.38
C MET A 690 -19.15 -5.28 10.39
N ASN A 691 -17.92 -5.39 9.90
CA ASN A 691 -17.44 -6.54 9.13
C ASN A 691 -16.82 -7.55 10.12
N GLY A 692 -17.14 -8.84 10.06
CA GLY A 692 -16.48 -9.79 10.97
C GLY A 692 -16.95 -11.24 11.06
N CYS A 693 -17.92 -11.67 10.27
CA CYS A 693 -18.32 -13.08 10.24
C CYS A 693 -18.09 -13.65 8.85
N ASN A 694 -17.55 -14.86 8.79
CA ASN A 694 -17.49 -15.67 7.58
C ASN A 694 -17.94 -17.10 7.91
N SER A 695 -18.17 -17.88 6.88
CA SER A 695 -18.72 -19.22 6.88
C SER A 695 -17.65 -20.29 6.68
N LEU A 696 -16.36 -19.93 6.58
CA LEU A 696 -15.28 -20.88 6.24
C LEU A 696 -15.20 -22.07 7.20
N GLU A 697 -15.19 -21.83 8.51
CA GLU A 697 -15.17 -22.91 9.51
C GLU A 697 -16.44 -23.76 9.46
N ARG A 698 -17.61 -23.11 9.32
CA ARG A 698 -18.92 -23.76 9.25
C ARG A 698 -19.06 -24.62 7.99
N ALA A 699 -18.56 -24.13 6.85
CA ALA A 699 -18.49 -24.85 5.59
C ALA A 699 -17.59 -26.09 5.71
N LYS A 700 -16.42 -25.95 6.36
CA LYS A 700 -15.51 -27.08 6.62
C LYS A 700 -16.16 -28.16 7.49
N GLU A 701 -16.90 -27.80 8.53
CA GLU A 701 -17.64 -28.77 9.34
C GLU A 701 -18.77 -29.45 8.56
N TRP A 702 -19.50 -28.71 7.73
CA TRP A 702 -20.52 -29.30 6.86
C TRP A 702 -19.93 -30.26 5.82
N ARG A 703 -18.77 -29.93 5.22
CA ARG A 703 -18.02 -30.87 4.36
C ARG A 703 -17.73 -32.17 5.12
N ASN A 704 -17.25 -32.08 6.36
CA ASN A 704 -17.00 -33.25 7.20
C ASN A 704 -18.27 -34.05 7.50
N TYR A 705 -19.37 -33.36 7.86
CA TYR A 705 -20.66 -33.99 8.12
C TYR A 705 -21.16 -34.79 6.91
N LEU A 706 -21.07 -34.23 5.70
CA LEU A 706 -21.49 -34.92 4.47
C LEU A 706 -20.65 -36.19 4.21
N MET A 707 -19.35 -36.14 4.50
CA MET A 707 -18.45 -37.30 4.39
C MET A 707 -18.78 -38.38 5.42
N GLU A 708 -18.87 -38.03 6.70
CA GLU A 708 -19.10 -38.98 7.80
C GLU A 708 -20.46 -39.69 7.68
N ASN A 709 -21.48 -38.96 7.19
CA ASN A 709 -22.81 -39.51 6.97
C ASN A 709 -22.98 -40.21 5.60
N ARG A 710 -21.89 -40.39 4.84
CA ARG A 710 -21.87 -41.10 3.55
C ARG A 710 -22.89 -40.57 2.54
N LEU A 711 -23.05 -39.24 2.48
CA LEU A 711 -24.00 -38.56 1.59
C LEU A 711 -23.40 -38.24 0.21
N LEU A 712 -22.08 -38.34 0.06
CA LEU A 712 -21.34 -38.07 -1.17
C LEU A 712 -21.29 -39.32 -2.05
N LYS A 713 -21.47 -39.14 -3.36
CA LYS A 713 -21.34 -40.23 -4.35
C LYS A 713 -19.95 -40.29 -4.98
N LEU A 714 -19.25 -39.17 -5.01
CA LEU A 714 -17.91 -39.04 -5.57
C LEU A 714 -16.87 -38.99 -4.46
N SER A 715 -15.65 -39.43 -4.79
CA SER A 715 -14.49 -39.22 -3.94
C SER A 715 -13.91 -37.83 -4.17
N HIS A 716 -13.97 -36.96 -3.16
CA HIS A 716 -13.46 -35.59 -3.21
C HIS A 716 -11.99 -35.53 -2.77
N ASN A 717 -11.12 -36.16 -3.57
CA ASN A 717 -9.69 -36.32 -3.26
C ASN A 717 -8.82 -35.13 -3.71
N GLU A 718 -9.43 -34.04 -4.18
CA GLU A 718 -8.70 -32.84 -4.58
C GLU A 718 -7.99 -32.22 -3.38
N PRO A 719 -6.82 -31.57 -3.59
CA PRO A 719 -6.14 -30.85 -2.51
C PRO A 719 -7.05 -29.80 -1.86
N GLU A 720 -6.69 -29.39 -0.64
CA GLU A 720 -7.45 -28.39 0.11
C GLU A 720 -7.54 -27.04 -0.61
N SER A 721 -8.56 -26.26 -0.26
CA SER A 721 -8.71 -24.89 -0.76
C SER A 721 -7.52 -24.01 -0.32
N PHE A 722 -7.20 -22.99 -1.11
CA PHE A 722 -6.24 -21.95 -0.69
C PHE A 722 -6.68 -21.21 0.57
N ASN A 723 -7.98 -21.21 0.85
CA ASN A 723 -8.59 -20.57 2.02
C ASN A 723 -8.54 -21.46 3.27
N CYS A 724 -8.00 -22.68 3.18
CA CYS A 724 -7.77 -23.48 4.38
C CYS A 724 -6.70 -22.80 5.25
N PRO A 725 -7.01 -22.39 6.49
CA PRO A 725 -6.00 -21.81 7.38
C PRO A 725 -4.92 -22.85 7.70
N GLU A 726 -3.66 -22.41 7.72
CA GLU A 726 -2.57 -23.21 8.30
C GLU A 726 -2.82 -23.35 9.81
N ASN A 727 -2.81 -24.58 10.33
CA ASN A 727 -2.97 -24.85 11.76
C ASN A 727 -1.70 -24.53 12.56
#